data_AF-A0A7C3XSD2-F1
#
_entry.id   AF-A0A7C3XSD2-F1
#
_cell.length_a   1.000
_cell.length_b   1.000
_cell.length_c   1.000
_cell.angle_alpha   90.00
_cell.angle_beta   90.00
_cell.angle_gamma   90.00
#
_symmetry.space_group_name_H-M   'P 1'
#
loop_
_entity.id
_entity.type
_entity.pdbx_description
1 polymer ?
#
loop_
_entity_poly.entity_id
_entity_poly.type
_entity_poly.pdbx_seq_one_letter_code
_entity_poly.pdbx_strand_id
1 'polypeptide(L)'
;MTIEAAAVQSVTRPTATAWPAWMTAIGRIFDRLLWLEACILLTLAHVLLGGYRLGAGNQAIQIPFVKRLLDPTLYPNDPLVNTISEYPTFFFRGVAWLLRYFELAPTYFCLHVLTAALVFIAAYGLAKSIFRDRLAGIMVVLMLFAGHHRALGGDDLYSLGFTHTWAVFPLAIGTLILFYRERLWAAFILAGLIFNLHALTAGYLMAMMGLWLLLDVRRTGLLKTAGLLLAAALPALPTVALMVQHPQSFDAQWINLTWMRSADHSFPSSWWQPGAVDVPRFAVIVALAALSLSFRAPPAAQRKSIIIACAVALLFVAGYVFSEIWPVKTVLRAQLFRSSRLLMVIMFAHIAYWVACAWRMALGRVEGVSGWRGGIELVAANVALLCLAVPPLMPYLPAALALAAIVALVNGRLSWWQAGITGAAFVLLALAWHKLHLTVLPRPGHQLWRQALEELRGWEIPFWIGLVGGAGLWLVSRLSVGPRLRVLLLLQGAACIGLLVVTIYKPLVRAEDASDPWIDVQRWARNNTPKDAVFLTPAQPGGFRLHSERPVVCEWRDGTQMYFSASFAREWFRRLNALRRDMVLDARGRNVLSYKPLERLGEEEIIRTAKEYQAQYIILPLNRERNLRLVYSNSAWGVFAPEMDAPPGVIDKKRWYDQRDFLQNVAEPSIEKHRKGDMRLELVDASGRPLAEVPCEVSQTRHAFGFGCSLPFFLPESIGADGGDVILPPVHEKELARFLEVFNYSVIAYSGKWVYIEREEGKRYYDDLDRYVDWCVKNNIEMEFHYITGIFPRWLRTKTPSEQAEALARHARDLIARYGDRIKIWQVVNDKYLLRYTPPIFEEIRKTRPELKLGISDCTRFYRAPGAFVRPELDIYRGIDEVRMLKAQGIQLDYFAPHGHSPHGVWCDLRQMWDTFDKFAAEGVRVRVTEFMVPLGREIPYDISGPIRRGKWNNQLRADFFEMFYTACFAHPAVDAVNYWLIGPHTVTPRSGLLDENYEPMPEFLRLKELIRGKWWTKASGNTDAAGAFNLRGFYGDYELTVTLPSGKTVKGSFSIVKGGATVCRLKVDEEKGVIQRM
;
A
#
# COMPACT_ATOMS: atom_id res chain seq x y z
N MET A 1 -33.75 -72.99 28.83
CA MET A 1 -33.04 -74.13 29.43
C MET A 1 -31.54 -73.81 29.50
N THR A 2 -31.10 -73.34 30.67
CA THR A 2 -30.07 -73.94 31.54
C THR A 2 -28.83 -74.65 30.94
N ILE A 3 -27.66 -74.18 31.42
CA ILE A 3 -26.43 -74.89 31.90
C ILE A 3 -25.10 -74.40 31.27
N GLU A 4 -24.36 -73.67 32.14
CA GLU A 4 -22.93 -73.76 32.53
C GLU A 4 -21.84 -73.84 31.44
N ALA A 5 -20.83 -72.95 31.41
CA ALA A 5 -19.77 -72.63 32.39
C ALA A 5 -18.61 -73.64 32.41
N ALA A 6 -17.40 -73.08 32.24
CA ALA A 6 -16.06 -73.55 32.62
C ALA A 6 -15.11 -73.93 31.47
N ALA A 7 -14.08 -73.09 31.28
CA ALA A 7 -12.65 -73.50 31.26
C ALA A 7 -11.75 -72.31 30.84
N VAL A 8 -11.39 -71.44 31.78
CA VAL A 8 -10.09 -70.76 31.76
C VAL A 8 -9.52 -70.85 33.16
N GLN A 9 -8.59 -71.78 33.34
CA GLN A 9 -7.83 -71.97 34.57
C GLN A 9 -6.87 -70.79 34.79
N SER A 10 -7.06 -70.19 35.96
CA SER A 10 -6.08 -69.62 36.88
C SER A 10 -4.59 -69.69 36.51
N VAL A 11 -4.00 -68.53 36.23
CA VAL A 11 -2.65 -68.20 36.73
C VAL A 11 -2.83 -67.48 38.06
N THR A 12 -2.28 -68.06 39.11
CA THR A 12 -2.27 -67.58 40.48
C THR A 12 -1.66 -66.19 40.58
N ARG A 13 -2.45 -65.21 41.05
CA ARG A 13 -1.92 -63.95 41.61
C ARG A 13 -1.41 -64.24 43.02
N PRO A 14 -0.26 -63.70 43.45
CA PRO A 14 0.10 -63.70 44.86
C PRO A 14 -0.95 -62.91 45.64
N THR A 15 -1.31 -63.41 46.81
CA THR A 15 -2.20 -62.78 47.78
C THR A 15 -1.63 -61.44 48.25
N ALA A 16 -1.96 -60.36 47.53
CA ALA A 16 -1.92 -59.01 48.08
C ALA A 16 -3.23 -58.80 48.83
N THR A 17 -3.12 -58.46 50.12
CA THR A 17 -4.22 -58.04 51.00
C THR A 17 -5.23 -57.18 50.25
N ALA A 18 -6.50 -57.61 50.25
CA ALA A 18 -7.59 -56.83 49.67
C ALA A 18 -7.70 -55.52 50.46
N TRP A 19 -7.31 -54.43 49.84
CA TRP A 19 -7.42 -53.10 50.41
C TRP A 19 -8.90 -52.81 50.74
N PRO A 20 -9.20 -52.13 51.86
CA PRO A 20 -10.54 -51.65 52.16
C PRO A 20 -11.18 -50.94 50.95
N ALA A 21 -12.49 -51.10 50.74
CA ALA A 21 -13.19 -50.61 49.55
C ALA A 21 -12.96 -49.10 49.26
N TRP A 22 -12.74 -48.30 50.31
CA TRP A 22 -12.40 -46.88 50.20
C TRP A 22 -10.98 -46.64 49.63
N MET A 23 -9.99 -47.48 49.95
CA MET A 23 -8.64 -47.42 49.37
C MET A 23 -8.63 -47.88 47.90
N THR A 24 -9.49 -48.83 47.53
CA THR A 24 -9.70 -49.23 46.13
C THR A 24 -10.42 -48.14 45.32
N ALA A 25 -11.32 -47.38 45.94
CA ALA A 25 -11.94 -46.20 45.33
C ALA A 25 -10.92 -45.07 45.12
N ILE A 26 -10.09 -44.78 46.11
CA ILE A 26 -8.99 -43.79 46.04
C ILE A 26 -7.95 -44.20 44.99
N GLY A 27 -7.58 -45.47 44.92
CA GLY A 27 -6.67 -45.98 43.88
C GLY A 27 -7.19 -45.72 42.47
N ARG A 28 -8.50 -45.95 42.23
CA ARG A 28 -9.14 -45.65 40.94
C ARG A 28 -9.18 -44.16 40.61
N ILE A 29 -9.27 -43.29 41.62
CA ILE A 29 -9.18 -41.83 41.43
C ILE A 29 -7.76 -41.45 40.99
N PHE A 30 -6.74 -41.96 41.69
CA PHE A 30 -5.34 -41.70 41.31
C PHE A 30 -4.98 -42.22 39.91
N ASP A 31 -5.50 -43.38 39.51
CA ASP A 31 -5.28 -43.89 38.14
C ASP A 31 -5.90 -42.98 37.09
N ARG A 32 -7.06 -42.39 37.36
CA ARG A 32 -7.70 -41.41 36.45
C ARG A 32 -6.91 -40.10 36.38
N LEU A 33 -6.37 -39.64 37.51
CA LEU A 33 -5.54 -38.44 37.56
C LEU A 33 -4.21 -38.63 36.82
N LEU A 34 -3.51 -39.75 37.02
CA LEU A 34 -2.28 -40.07 36.28
C LEU A 34 -2.54 -40.16 34.76
N TRP A 35 -3.69 -40.71 34.38
CA TRP A 35 -4.10 -40.79 32.99
C TRP A 35 -4.40 -39.40 32.40
N LEU A 36 -4.99 -38.50 33.19
CA LEU A 36 -5.23 -37.12 32.81
C LEU A 36 -3.90 -36.35 32.62
N GLU A 37 -2.95 -36.50 33.54
CA GLU A 37 -1.62 -35.89 33.43
C GLU A 37 -0.87 -36.38 32.20
N ALA A 38 -0.90 -37.69 31.92
CA ALA A 38 -0.32 -38.26 30.71
C ALA A 38 -0.91 -37.63 29.44
N CYS A 39 -2.24 -37.42 29.40
CA CYS A 39 -2.89 -36.76 28.27
C CYS A 39 -2.46 -35.29 28.11
N ILE A 40 -2.32 -34.56 29.22
CA ILE A 40 -1.87 -33.16 29.20
C ILE A 40 -0.44 -33.08 28.66
N LEU A 41 0.48 -33.91 29.17
CA LEU A 41 1.88 -33.93 28.74
C LEU A 41 2.03 -34.27 27.25
N LEU A 42 1.29 -35.27 26.76
CA LEU A 42 1.28 -35.62 25.34
C LEU A 42 0.69 -34.49 24.48
N THR A 43 -0.33 -33.79 24.97
CA THR A 43 -0.90 -32.64 24.27
C THR A 43 0.10 -31.47 24.21
N LEU A 44 0.83 -31.22 25.30
CA LEU A 44 1.89 -30.20 25.32
C LEU A 44 3.03 -30.55 24.35
N ALA A 45 3.42 -31.82 24.27
CA ALA A 45 4.39 -32.30 23.28
C ALA A 45 3.87 -32.12 21.83
N HIS A 46 2.58 -32.37 21.59
CA HIS A 46 1.95 -32.09 20.31
C HIS A 46 1.95 -30.60 19.96
N VAL A 47 1.62 -29.70 20.90
CA VAL A 47 1.62 -28.25 20.66
C VAL A 47 3.05 -27.73 20.42
N LEU A 48 4.05 -28.29 21.11
CA LEU A 48 5.46 -28.01 20.84
C LEU A 48 5.86 -28.42 19.42
N LEU A 49 5.42 -29.61 18.98
CA LEU A 49 5.74 -30.14 17.67
C LEU A 49 5.00 -29.42 16.53
N GLY A 50 3.70 -29.17 16.72
CA GLY A 50 2.85 -28.50 15.74
C GLY A 50 3.03 -26.98 15.70
N GLY A 51 3.56 -26.39 16.77
CA GLY A 51 3.74 -24.95 16.95
C GLY A 51 2.48 -24.22 17.40
N TYR A 52 2.64 -23.04 18.00
CA TYR A 52 1.55 -22.12 18.33
C TYR A 52 2.01 -20.69 18.10
N ARG A 53 1.15 -19.86 17.52
CA ARG A 53 1.39 -18.43 17.31
C ARG A 53 0.13 -17.61 17.52
N LEU A 54 0.19 -16.66 18.44
CA LEU A 54 -0.88 -15.69 18.64
C LEU A 54 -0.90 -14.70 17.47
N GLY A 55 -2.09 -14.37 16.98
CA GLY A 55 -2.28 -13.44 15.86
C GLY A 55 -2.06 -14.04 14.47
N ALA A 56 -1.70 -15.32 14.36
CA ALA A 56 -1.45 -15.97 13.08
C ALA A 56 -2.73 -16.30 12.28
N GLY A 57 -2.58 -16.37 10.95
CA GLY A 57 -3.63 -16.80 10.04
C GLY A 57 -4.89 -15.94 10.14
N ASN A 58 -6.04 -16.57 10.43
CA ASN A 58 -7.32 -15.85 10.54
C ASN A 58 -7.46 -15.02 11.83
N GLN A 59 -6.57 -15.20 12.82
CA GLN A 59 -6.60 -14.38 14.03
C GLN A 59 -6.30 -12.90 13.74
N ALA A 60 -5.59 -12.61 12.64
CA ALA A 60 -5.36 -11.25 12.14
C ALA A 60 -6.67 -10.44 11.95
N ILE A 61 -7.79 -11.13 11.68
CA ILE A 61 -9.12 -10.54 11.50
C ILE A 61 -9.98 -10.75 12.75
N GLN A 62 -9.90 -11.94 13.34
CA GLN A 62 -10.79 -12.36 14.42
C GLN A 62 -10.50 -11.66 15.75
N ILE A 63 -9.23 -11.40 16.08
CA ILE A 63 -8.87 -10.73 17.34
C ILE A 63 -9.37 -9.28 17.34
N PRO A 64 -9.21 -8.47 16.27
CA PRO A 64 -9.81 -7.14 16.19
C PRO A 64 -11.33 -7.13 16.44
N PHE A 65 -12.08 -8.10 15.91
CA PHE A 65 -13.52 -8.25 16.21
C PHE A 65 -13.78 -8.47 17.70
N VAL A 66 -13.03 -9.36 18.33
CA VAL A 66 -13.15 -9.64 19.77
C VAL A 66 -12.78 -8.41 20.61
N LYS A 67 -11.72 -7.68 20.23
CA LYS A 67 -11.31 -6.44 20.89
C LYS A 67 -12.35 -5.33 20.76
N ARG A 68 -12.98 -5.17 19.59
CA ARG A 68 -14.10 -4.22 19.38
C ARG A 68 -15.31 -4.54 20.25
N LEU A 69 -15.60 -5.83 20.46
CA LEU A 69 -16.69 -6.26 21.36
C LEU A 69 -16.38 -6.01 22.84
N LEU A 70 -15.10 -6.01 23.22
CA LEU A 70 -14.64 -5.68 24.57
C LEU A 70 -14.62 -4.17 24.82
N ASP A 71 -14.11 -3.41 23.86
CA ASP A 71 -13.99 -1.95 23.91
C ASP A 71 -14.57 -1.33 22.61
N PRO A 72 -15.81 -0.82 22.65
CA PRO A 72 -16.46 -0.15 21.52
C PRO A 72 -15.79 1.16 21.08
N THR A 73 -14.72 1.62 21.75
CA THR A 73 -13.95 2.79 21.30
C THR A 73 -12.80 2.42 20.37
N LEU A 74 -12.44 1.14 20.24
CA LEU A 74 -11.35 0.69 19.36
C LEU A 74 -11.77 0.61 17.89
N TYR A 75 -10.85 0.97 16.97
CA TYR A 75 -11.05 0.91 15.52
C TYR A 75 -12.24 1.74 14.99
N PRO A 76 -12.37 3.02 15.38
CA PRO A 76 -13.45 3.86 14.89
C PRO A 76 -13.38 3.96 13.35
N ASN A 77 -14.54 3.84 12.70
CA ASN A 77 -14.69 3.89 11.23
C ASN A 77 -13.84 2.87 10.44
N ASP A 78 -13.30 1.83 11.08
CA ASP A 78 -12.55 0.80 10.38
C ASP A 78 -13.50 -0.09 9.54
N PRO A 79 -13.30 -0.14 8.21
CA PRO A 79 -14.25 -0.80 7.32
C PRO A 79 -14.30 -2.31 7.51
N LEU A 80 -13.21 -2.96 7.94
CA LEU A 80 -13.23 -4.39 8.23
C LEU A 80 -13.97 -4.65 9.55
N VAL A 81 -13.57 -3.97 10.63
CA VAL A 81 -14.08 -4.24 11.98
C VAL A 81 -15.58 -3.98 12.08
N ASN A 82 -16.10 -3.02 11.31
CA ASN A 82 -17.53 -2.71 11.26
C ASN A 82 -18.40 -3.81 10.63
N THR A 83 -17.83 -4.81 9.96
CA THR A 83 -18.58 -5.94 9.36
C THR A 83 -18.90 -7.07 10.34
N ILE A 84 -18.55 -6.92 11.64
CA ILE A 84 -18.71 -8.00 12.63
C ILE A 84 -20.17 -8.50 12.76
N SER A 85 -21.16 -7.63 12.58
CA SER A 85 -22.58 -7.99 12.62
C SER A 85 -23.00 -8.91 11.47
N GLU A 86 -22.30 -8.83 10.33
CA GLU A 86 -22.57 -9.63 9.13
C GLU A 86 -21.91 -11.02 9.20
N TYR A 87 -21.05 -11.25 10.20
CA TYR A 87 -20.41 -12.55 10.40
C TYR A 87 -21.39 -13.52 11.10
N PRO A 88 -21.77 -14.66 10.48
CA PRO A 88 -22.81 -15.56 10.99
C PRO A 88 -22.28 -16.48 12.09
N THR A 89 -21.89 -15.92 13.24
CA THR A 89 -21.40 -16.67 14.39
C THR A 89 -21.59 -15.92 15.71
N PHE A 90 -21.82 -16.66 16.78
CA PHE A 90 -21.77 -16.16 18.17
C PHE A 90 -20.44 -16.46 18.85
N PHE A 91 -19.51 -17.15 18.18
CA PHE A 91 -18.22 -17.55 18.75
C PHE A 91 -17.44 -16.35 19.31
N PHE A 92 -17.30 -15.27 18.53
CA PHE A 92 -16.53 -14.09 18.96
C PHE A 92 -17.17 -13.38 20.15
N ARG A 93 -18.50 -13.37 20.26
CA ARG A 93 -19.22 -12.84 21.43
C ARG A 93 -18.95 -13.67 22.67
N GLY A 94 -18.93 -15.01 22.53
CA GLY A 94 -18.58 -15.92 23.62
C GLY A 94 -17.13 -15.75 24.10
N VAL A 95 -16.18 -15.63 23.16
CA VAL A 95 -14.77 -15.37 23.49
C VAL A 95 -14.60 -13.98 24.13
N ALA A 96 -15.24 -12.95 23.60
CA ALA A 96 -15.23 -11.61 24.20
C ALA A 96 -15.78 -11.62 25.62
N TRP A 97 -16.85 -12.39 25.90
CA TRP A 97 -17.36 -12.53 27.26
C TRP A 97 -16.33 -13.16 28.21
N LEU A 98 -15.62 -14.22 27.78
CA LEU A 98 -14.54 -14.83 28.58
C LEU A 98 -13.40 -13.83 28.87
N LEU A 99 -13.02 -13.04 27.88
CA LEU A 99 -11.93 -12.07 27.99
C LEU A 99 -12.25 -10.84 28.85
N ARG A 100 -13.48 -10.70 29.35
CA ARG A 100 -13.79 -9.74 30.42
C ARG A 100 -13.13 -10.11 31.74
N TYR A 101 -12.82 -11.39 31.92
CA TYR A 101 -12.28 -11.95 33.17
C TYR A 101 -10.82 -12.40 33.05
N PHE A 102 -10.34 -12.64 31.83
CA PHE A 102 -9.02 -13.22 31.58
C PHE A 102 -8.28 -12.47 30.46
N GLU A 103 -6.95 -12.46 30.52
CA GLU A 103 -6.12 -11.85 29.48
C GLU A 103 -6.17 -12.63 28.16
N LEU A 104 -6.05 -11.92 27.03
CA LEU A 104 -6.14 -12.47 25.68
C LEU A 104 -5.17 -13.64 25.42
N ALA A 105 -3.87 -13.39 25.60
CA ALA A 105 -2.81 -14.34 25.25
C ALA A 105 -2.89 -15.67 26.02
N PRO A 106 -2.98 -15.69 27.38
CA PRO A 106 -3.10 -16.94 28.12
C PRO A 106 -4.43 -17.64 27.85
N THR A 107 -5.53 -16.90 27.68
CA THR A 107 -6.84 -17.50 27.35
C THR A 107 -6.79 -18.25 26.02
N TYR A 108 -6.30 -17.61 24.96
CA TYR A 108 -6.19 -18.23 23.64
C TYR A 108 -5.25 -19.44 23.64
N PHE A 109 -4.14 -19.37 24.38
CA PHE A 109 -3.21 -20.50 24.51
C PHE A 109 -3.84 -21.68 25.26
N CYS A 110 -4.50 -21.43 26.40
CA CYS A 110 -5.19 -22.47 27.16
C CYS A 110 -6.32 -23.12 26.35
N LEU A 111 -7.11 -22.32 25.62
CA LEU A 111 -8.15 -22.83 24.73
C LEU A 111 -7.57 -23.64 23.58
N HIS A 112 -6.40 -23.27 23.05
CA HIS A 112 -5.68 -24.02 22.03
C HIS A 112 -5.27 -25.41 22.52
N VAL A 113 -4.57 -25.46 23.67
CA VAL A 113 -4.13 -26.71 24.31
C VAL A 113 -5.33 -27.60 24.65
N LEU A 114 -6.39 -27.03 25.22
CA LEU A 114 -7.63 -27.75 25.52
C LEU A 114 -8.25 -28.34 24.25
N THR A 115 -8.34 -27.56 23.18
CA THR A 115 -8.90 -28.01 21.90
C THR A 115 -8.09 -29.15 21.31
N ALA A 116 -6.76 -29.07 21.35
CA ALA A 116 -5.88 -30.12 20.88
C ALA A 116 -6.08 -31.44 21.67
N ALA A 117 -6.15 -31.37 23.00
CA ALA A 117 -6.44 -32.53 23.84
C ALA A 117 -7.80 -33.15 23.49
N LEU A 118 -8.83 -32.30 23.31
CA LEU A 118 -10.17 -32.75 22.94
C LEU A 118 -10.20 -33.40 21.54
N VAL A 119 -9.37 -32.95 20.60
CA VAL A 119 -9.26 -33.58 19.27
C VAL A 119 -8.71 -34.99 19.39
N PHE A 120 -7.66 -35.22 20.18
CA PHE A 120 -7.14 -36.58 20.41
C PHE A 120 -8.15 -37.47 21.12
N ILE A 121 -8.82 -36.97 22.15
CA ILE A 121 -9.87 -37.71 22.87
C ILE A 121 -11.02 -38.06 21.91
N ALA A 122 -11.44 -37.11 21.08
CA ALA A 122 -12.53 -37.32 20.13
C ALA A 122 -12.11 -38.29 19.01
N ALA A 123 -10.91 -38.18 18.45
CA ALA A 123 -10.40 -39.08 17.42
C ALA A 123 -10.27 -40.52 17.94
N TYR A 124 -9.70 -40.70 19.14
CA TYR A 124 -9.68 -41.99 19.85
C TYR A 124 -11.11 -42.53 20.05
N GLY A 125 -12.01 -41.66 20.54
CA GLY A 125 -13.41 -41.98 20.79
C GLY A 125 -14.17 -42.37 19.54
N LEU A 126 -13.86 -41.76 18.39
CA LEU A 126 -14.46 -42.06 17.09
C LEU A 126 -14.05 -43.45 16.62
N ALA A 127 -12.75 -43.74 16.56
CA ALA A 127 -12.27 -45.07 16.17
C ALA A 127 -12.83 -46.18 17.08
N LYS A 128 -12.86 -45.94 18.39
CA LYS A 128 -13.48 -46.87 19.35
C LYS A 128 -14.99 -47.00 19.12
N SER A 129 -15.69 -45.97 18.66
CA SER A 129 -17.13 -46.05 18.41
C SER A 129 -17.46 -46.76 17.09
N ILE A 130 -16.58 -46.66 16.08
CA ILE A 130 -16.72 -47.39 14.82
C ILE A 130 -16.39 -48.88 15.03
N PHE A 131 -15.25 -49.20 15.65
CA PHE A 131 -14.70 -50.56 15.66
C PHE A 131 -14.78 -51.29 17.01
N ARG A 132 -15.17 -50.60 18.10
CA ARG A 132 -15.05 -51.10 19.50
C ARG A 132 -13.62 -51.49 19.89
N ASP A 133 -12.65 -50.88 19.21
CA ASP A 133 -11.24 -51.25 19.28
C ASP A 133 -10.40 -50.16 19.94
N ARG A 134 -9.65 -50.53 20.99
CA ARG A 134 -8.78 -49.57 21.71
C ARG A 134 -7.47 -49.31 20.98
N LEU A 135 -6.93 -50.31 20.29
CA LEU A 135 -5.65 -50.19 19.58
C LEU A 135 -5.81 -49.30 18.35
N ALA A 136 -6.92 -49.45 17.61
CA ALA A 136 -7.26 -48.55 16.52
C ALA A 136 -7.35 -47.09 16.98
N GLY A 137 -7.96 -46.84 18.15
CA GLY A 137 -8.00 -45.50 18.74
C GLY A 137 -6.61 -44.90 19.00
N ILE A 138 -5.66 -45.70 19.50
CA ILE A 138 -4.28 -45.25 19.72
C ILE A 138 -3.60 -44.92 18.38
N MET A 139 -3.76 -45.79 17.37
CA MET A 139 -3.14 -45.61 16.06
C MET A 139 -3.63 -44.36 15.34
N VAL A 140 -4.91 -43.98 15.46
CA VAL A 140 -5.40 -42.68 14.93
C VAL A 140 -4.73 -41.50 15.62
N VAL A 141 -4.61 -41.54 16.95
CA VAL A 141 -3.97 -40.45 17.71
C VAL A 141 -2.51 -40.30 17.28
N LEU A 142 -1.80 -41.41 17.04
CA LEU A 142 -0.41 -41.37 16.54
C LEU A 142 -0.31 -40.70 15.16
N MET A 143 -1.23 -41.00 14.23
CA MET A 143 -1.26 -40.33 12.91
C MET A 143 -1.50 -38.82 13.04
N LEU A 144 -2.39 -38.41 13.95
CA LEU A 144 -2.71 -37.01 14.16
C LEU A 144 -1.68 -36.25 15.01
N PHE A 145 -0.79 -36.95 15.72
CA PHE A 145 0.07 -36.39 16.76
C PHE A 145 1.01 -35.29 16.26
N ALA A 146 1.51 -35.40 15.03
CA ALA A 146 2.42 -34.40 14.48
C ALA A 146 1.70 -33.17 13.87
N GLY A 147 0.36 -33.16 13.78
CA GLY A 147 -0.40 -31.99 13.32
C GLY A 147 -0.12 -31.52 11.89
N HIS A 148 0.50 -32.34 11.04
CA HIS A 148 0.99 -31.93 9.72
C HIS A 148 0.03 -32.25 8.56
N HIS A 149 -1.10 -32.91 8.84
CA HIS A 149 -2.05 -33.31 7.81
C HIS A 149 -2.92 -32.14 7.33
N ARG A 150 -3.09 -32.06 6.01
CA ARG A 150 -3.96 -31.10 5.33
C ARG A 150 -5.05 -31.80 4.55
N ALA A 151 -6.25 -31.27 4.64
CA ALA A 151 -7.38 -31.65 3.80
C ALA A 151 -7.44 -30.79 2.53
N LEU A 152 -8.37 -31.09 1.63
CA LEU A 152 -8.54 -30.32 0.40
C LEU A 152 -9.00 -28.88 0.71
N GLY A 153 -8.58 -27.95 -0.15
CA GLY A 153 -8.89 -26.54 0.01
C GLY A 153 -8.04 -25.82 1.07
N GLY A 154 -6.82 -26.30 1.32
CA GLY A 154 -5.88 -25.69 2.28
C GLY A 154 -6.33 -25.77 3.74
N ASP A 155 -7.12 -26.78 4.11
CA ASP A 155 -7.70 -26.90 5.46
C ASP A 155 -6.84 -27.82 6.36
N ASP A 156 -6.05 -27.22 7.25
CA ASP A 156 -5.20 -27.97 8.16
C ASP A 156 -6.01 -28.75 9.22
N LEU A 157 -5.61 -30.00 9.51
CA LEU A 157 -6.18 -30.77 10.62
C LEU A 157 -5.73 -30.24 11.98
N TYR A 158 -4.64 -29.46 12.04
CA TYR A 158 -4.17 -28.73 13.22
C TYR A 158 -3.94 -27.26 12.87
N SER A 159 -4.41 -26.33 13.69
CA SER A 159 -4.30 -24.89 13.44
C SER A 159 -3.15 -24.29 14.26
N LEU A 160 -2.28 -23.48 13.64
CA LEU A 160 -1.20 -22.78 14.37
C LEU A 160 -1.69 -21.76 15.41
N GLY A 161 -2.96 -21.35 15.33
CA GLY A 161 -3.60 -20.51 16.34
C GLY A 161 -5.00 -20.99 16.69
N PHE A 162 -5.50 -20.60 17.85
CA PHE A 162 -6.88 -20.86 18.25
C PHE A 162 -7.89 -20.07 17.40
N THR A 163 -8.45 -20.73 16.38
CA THR A 163 -9.49 -20.18 15.50
C THR A 163 -10.84 -20.83 15.79
N HIS A 164 -11.93 -20.20 15.39
CA HIS A 164 -13.27 -20.79 15.59
C HIS A 164 -13.45 -22.12 14.83
N THR A 165 -12.86 -22.29 13.64
CA THR A 165 -12.83 -23.58 12.92
C THR A 165 -12.11 -24.67 13.73
N TRP A 166 -10.98 -24.33 14.37
CA TRP A 166 -10.25 -25.24 15.24
C TRP A 166 -11.06 -25.59 16.50
N ALA A 167 -11.67 -24.59 17.13
CA ALA A 167 -12.48 -24.76 18.35
C ALA A 167 -13.66 -25.73 18.16
N VAL A 168 -14.33 -25.70 17.00
CA VAL A 168 -15.46 -26.61 16.73
C VAL A 168 -15.05 -28.00 16.27
N PHE A 169 -13.80 -28.21 15.87
CA PHE A 169 -13.35 -29.48 15.29
C PHE A 169 -13.54 -30.69 16.23
N PRO A 170 -13.17 -30.65 17.53
CA PRO A 170 -13.46 -31.76 18.43
C PRO A 170 -14.97 -31.97 18.66
N LEU A 171 -15.79 -30.91 18.63
CA LEU A 171 -17.25 -31.02 18.74
C LEU A 171 -17.85 -31.70 17.50
N ALA A 172 -17.30 -31.44 16.31
CA ALA A 172 -17.72 -32.09 15.07
C ALA A 172 -17.38 -33.59 15.09
N ILE A 173 -16.18 -33.96 15.53
CA ILE A 173 -15.83 -35.38 15.75
C ILE A 173 -16.73 -36.00 16.82
N GLY A 174 -17.02 -35.27 17.91
CA GLY A 174 -17.96 -35.66 18.95
C GLY A 174 -19.38 -35.93 18.43
N THR A 175 -19.84 -35.14 17.46
CA THR A 175 -21.12 -35.35 16.76
C THR A 175 -21.11 -36.68 16.03
N LEU A 176 -20.03 -36.99 15.29
CA LEU A 176 -19.86 -38.28 14.63
C LEU A 176 -19.81 -39.44 15.65
N ILE A 177 -19.15 -39.28 16.80
CA ILE A 177 -19.15 -40.28 17.89
C ILE A 177 -20.58 -40.61 18.33
N LEU A 178 -21.41 -39.59 18.60
CA LEU A 178 -22.81 -39.77 18.98
C LEU A 178 -23.60 -40.48 17.88
N PHE A 179 -23.36 -40.09 16.63
CA PHE A 179 -23.97 -40.69 15.45
C PHE A 179 -23.62 -42.18 15.29
N TYR A 180 -22.35 -42.56 15.41
CA TYR A 180 -21.91 -43.97 15.37
C TYR A 180 -22.38 -44.79 16.59
N ARG A 181 -22.68 -44.14 17.73
CA ARG A 181 -23.26 -44.78 18.92
C ARG A 181 -24.79 -44.85 18.92
N GLU A 182 -25.44 -44.57 17.79
CA GLU A 182 -26.91 -44.54 17.64
C GLU A 182 -27.62 -43.51 18.55
N ARG A 183 -26.91 -42.52 19.09
CA ARG A 183 -27.51 -41.40 19.84
C ARG A 183 -27.91 -40.27 18.89
N LEU A 184 -28.83 -40.58 17.97
CA LEU A 184 -29.16 -39.71 16.84
C LEU A 184 -29.67 -38.34 17.28
N TRP A 185 -30.61 -38.25 18.22
CA TRP A 185 -31.12 -36.97 18.71
C TRP A 185 -30.01 -36.05 19.22
N ALA A 186 -29.11 -36.58 20.05
CA ALA A 186 -27.97 -35.82 20.57
C ALA A 186 -27.00 -35.38 19.46
N ALA A 187 -26.79 -36.22 18.44
CA ALA A 187 -25.95 -35.87 17.31
C ALA A 187 -26.54 -34.71 16.48
N PHE A 188 -27.83 -34.77 16.15
CA PHE A 188 -28.50 -33.70 15.38
C PHE A 188 -28.60 -32.39 16.19
N ILE A 189 -28.90 -32.46 17.49
CA ILE A 189 -28.89 -31.28 18.37
C ILE A 189 -27.50 -30.64 18.42
N LEU A 190 -26.44 -31.44 18.59
CA LEU A 190 -25.08 -30.92 18.64
C LEU A 190 -24.65 -30.30 17.29
N ALA A 191 -25.05 -30.89 16.16
CA ALA A 191 -24.82 -30.28 14.85
C ALA A 191 -25.51 -28.91 14.73
N GLY A 192 -26.75 -28.78 15.23
CA GLY A 192 -27.47 -27.51 15.31
C GLY A 192 -26.78 -26.48 16.21
N LEU A 193 -26.26 -26.89 17.37
CA LEU A 193 -25.49 -26.01 18.26
C LEU A 193 -24.18 -25.55 17.63
N ILE A 194 -23.45 -26.44 16.93
CA ILE A 194 -22.22 -26.10 16.19
C ILE A 194 -22.50 -25.05 15.12
N PHE A 195 -23.71 -25.02 14.53
CA PHE A 195 -24.08 -24.01 13.54
C PHE A 195 -23.92 -22.58 14.08
N ASN A 196 -24.14 -22.36 15.39
CA ASN A 196 -23.94 -21.04 16.01
C ASN A 196 -22.49 -20.66 16.26
N LEU A 197 -21.57 -21.61 16.16
CA LEU A 197 -20.14 -21.38 16.32
C LEU A 197 -19.44 -21.33 14.96
N HIS A 198 -19.81 -22.24 14.06
CA HIS A 198 -19.27 -22.34 12.70
C HIS A 198 -20.25 -23.05 11.76
N ALA A 199 -21.01 -22.26 10.99
CA ALA A 199 -22.07 -22.73 10.10
C ALA A 199 -21.59 -23.77 9.06
N LEU A 200 -20.38 -23.60 8.50
CA LEU A 200 -19.85 -24.51 7.48
C LEU A 200 -19.65 -25.94 8.00
N THR A 201 -19.00 -26.11 9.16
CA THR A 201 -18.78 -27.43 9.75
C THR A 201 -20.09 -28.13 10.08
N ALA A 202 -21.07 -27.38 10.62
CA ALA A 202 -22.41 -27.91 10.86
C ALA A 202 -23.10 -28.33 9.55
N GLY A 203 -23.00 -27.52 8.49
CA GLY A 203 -23.52 -27.86 7.17
C GLY A 203 -22.93 -29.16 6.61
N TYR A 204 -21.61 -29.38 6.76
CA TYR A 204 -20.97 -30.62 6.32
C TYR A 204 -21.47 -31.84 7.12
N LEU A 205 -21.59 -31.72 8.44
CA LEU A 205 -22.16 -32.77 9.29
C LEU A 205 -23.61 -33.09 8.88
N MET A 206 -24.41 -32.07 8.62
CA MET A 206 -25.80 -32.22 8.20
C MET A 206 -25.93 -32.87 6.83
N ALA A 207 -25.04 -32.57 5.87
CA ALA A 207 -25.01 -33.25 4.59
C ALA A 207 -24.66 -34.75 4.75
N MET A 208 -23.65 -35.06 5.57
CA MET A 208 -23.19 -36.42 5.85
C MET A 208 -24.27 -37.27 6.56
N MET A 209 -24.81 -36.76 7.66
CA MET A 209 -25.83 -37.44 8.47
C MET A 209 -27.20 -37.41 7.79
N GLY A 210 -27.51 -36.35 7.05
CA GLY A 210 -28.76 -36.18 6.31
C GLY A 210 -28.89 -37.18 5.16
N LEU A 211 -27.83 -37.40 4.37
CA LEU A 211 -27.86 -38.44 3.34
C LEU A 211 -28.11 -39.83 3.94
N TRP A 212 -27.47 -40.14 5.07
CA TRP A 212 -27.75 -41.38 5.78
C TRP A 212 -29.20 -41.47 6.25
N LEU A 213 -29.75 -40.40 6.83
CA LEU A 213 -31.12 -40.36 7.31
C LEU A 213 -32.15 -40.52 6.18
N LEU A 214 -31.88 -39.93 5.01
CA LEU A 214 -32.70 -40.08 3.80
C LEU A 214 -32.70 -41.53 3.30
N LEU A 215 -31.51 -42.15 3.21
CA LEU A 215 -31.38 -43.55 2.77
C LEU A 215 -31.92 -44.55 3.80
N ASP A 216 -32.03 -44.16 5.06
CA ASP A 216 -32.58 -44.98 6.15
C ASP A 216 -34.00 -44.59 6.56
N VAL A 217 -34.67 -43.71 5.81
CA VAL A 217 -36.00 -43.17 6.16
C VAL A 217 -37.06 -44.26 6.32
N ARG A 218 -36.99 -45.33 5.52
CA ARG A 218 -37.93 -46.47 5.62
C ARG A 218 -37.78 -47.25 6.93
N ARG A 219 -36.58 -47.27 7.52
CA ARG A 219 -36.30 -47.92 8.81
C ARG A 219 -36.51 -46.98 9.98
N THR A 220 -36.19 -45.70 9.81
CA THR A 220 -36.28 -44.68 10.86
C THR A 220 -37.71 -44.18 11.05
N GLY A 221 -38.52 -44.15 9.99
CA GLY A 221 -39.87 -43.60 9.96
C GLY A 221 -39.89 -42.08 9.70
N LEU A 222 -40.86 -41.62 8.90
CA LEU A 222 -40.96 -40.21 8.46
C LEU A 222 -41.05 -39.22 9.63
N LEU A 223 -41.86 -39.51 10.66
CA LEU A 223 -42.03 -38.65 11.83
C LEU A 223 -40.71 -38.48 12.61
N LYS A 224 -39.99 -39.58 12.84
CA LYS A 224 -38.70 -39.52 13.54
C LYS A 224 -37.63 -38.83 12.70
N THR A 225 -37.62 -39.05 11.39
CA THR A 225 -36.76 -38.32 10.45
C THR A 225 -37.01 -36.82 10.51
N ALA A 226 -38.28 -36.38 10.41
CA ALA A 226 -38.64 -34.97 10.55
C ALA A 226 -38.24 -34.41 11.92
N GLY A 227 -38.48 -35.16 13.00
CA GLY A 227 -38.08 -34.79 14.35
C GLY A 227 -36.56 -34.61 14.50
N LEU A 228 -35.74 -35.48 13.91
CA LEU A 228 -34.28 -35.35 13.92
C LEU A 228 -33.80 -34.12 13.14
N LEU A 229 -34.42 -33.82 12.00
CA LEU A 229 -34.11 -32.60 11.23
C LEU A 229 -34.49 -31.34 12.02
N LEU A 230 -35.66 -31.33 12.68
CA LEU A 230 -36.07 -30.24 13.57
C LEU A 230 -35.12 -30.11 14.78
N ALA A 231 -34.63 -31.23 15.32
CA ALA A 231 -33.68 -31.24 16.42
C ALA A 231 -32.33 -30.60 16.06
N ALA A 232 -31.95 -30.58 14.77
CA ALA A 232 -30.82 -29.79 14.28
C ALA A 232 -31.20 -28.35 13.92
N ALA A 233 -32.38 -28.12 13.34
CA ALA A 233 -32.80 -26.80 12.89
C ALA A 233 -33.09 -25.84 14.05
N LEU A 234 -33.78 -26.30 15.11
CA LEU A 234 -34.18 -25.46 16.24
C LEU A 234 -32.97 -24.85 16.97
N PRO A 235 -31.93 -25.60 17.36
CA PRO A 235 -30.74 -25.00 17.97
C PRO A 235 -29.98 -24.07 17.03
N ALA A 236 -30.09 -24.23 15.71
CA ALA A 236 -29.42 -23.37 14.73
C ALA A 236 -30.12 -22.02 14.51
N LEU A 237 -31.37 -21.86 14.98
CA LEU A 237 -32.19 -20.67 14.75
C LEU A 237 -31.52 -19.32 15.10
N PRO A 238 -30.74 -19.16 16.19
CA PRO A 238 -30.15 -17.86 16.51
C PRO A 238 -29.25 -17.32 15.39
N THR A 239 -28.43 -18.17 14.78
CA THR A 239 -27.56 -17.76 13.67
C THR A 239 -28.31 -17.65 12.35
N VAL A 240 -29.32 -18.49 12.13
CA VAL A 240 -30.23 -18.32 10.99
C VAL A 240 -30.94 -16.97 11.06
N ALA A 241 -31.45 -16.57 12.22
CA ALA A 241 -32.07 -15.27 12.45
C ALA A 241 -31.08 -14.13 12.17
N LEU A 242 -29.83 -14.24 12.63
CA LEU A 242 -28.77 -13.26 12.33
C LEU A 242 -28.51 -13.14 10.83
N MET A 243 -28.47 -14.26 10.10
CA MET A 243 -28.30 -14.27 8.65
C MET A 243 -29.49 -13.65 7.91
N VAL A 244 -30.71 -13.83 8.41
CA VAL A 244 -31.94 -13.22 7.85
C VAL A 244 -31.97 -11.70 8.11
N GLN A 245 -31.49 -11.25 9.28
CA GLN A 245 -31.41 -9.83 9.63
C GLN A 245 -30.38 -9.06 8.79
N HIS A 246 -29.37 -9.75 8.25
CA HIS A 246 -28.31 -9.15 7.44
C HIS A 246 -28.24 -9.80 6.04
N PRO A 247 -29.23 -9.57 5.16
CA PRO A 247 -29.24 -10.15 3.83
C PRO A 247 -28.07 -9.66 2.98
N GLN A 248 -27.43 -10.57 2.24
CA GLN A 248 -26.24 -10.29 1.44
C GLN A 248 -26.51 -10.58 -0.04
N SER A 249 -26.10 -9.67 -0.92
CA SER A 249 -26.22 -9.82 -2.38
C SER A 249 -24.84 -9.85 -3.02
N PHE A 250 -24.44 -11.04 -3.49
CA PHE A 250 -23.16 -11.24 -4.16
C PHE A 250 -23.37 -11.13 -5.67
N ASP A 251 -22.52 -10.38 -6.36
CA ASP A 251 -22.60 -10.13 -7.82
C ASP A 251 -21.52 -10.92 -8.57
N ALA A 252 -21.35 -10.63 -9.87
CA ALA A 252 -20.29 -11.25 -10.68
C ALA A 252 -18.90 -10.74 -10.30
N GLN A 253 -18.77 -9.46 -9.92
CA GLN A 253 -17.50 -8.88 -9.48
C GLN A 253 -16.95 -9.61 -8.24
N TRP A 254 -17.82 -9.97 -7.30
CA TRP A 254 -17.47 -10.76 -6.12
C TRP A 254 -16.81 -12.10 -6.47
N ILE A 255 -17.24 -12.77 -7.55
CA ILE A 255 -16.63 -14.04 -7.98
C ILE A 255 -15.17 -13.81 -8.39
N ASN A 256 -14.90 -12.75 -9.16
CA ASN A 256 -13.53 -12.39 -9.57
C ASN A 256 -12.65 -12.06 -8.37
N LEU A 257 -13.18 -11.32 -7.39
CA LEU A 257 -12.48 -11.01 -6.14
C LEU A 257 -12.24 -12.26 -5.29
N THR A 258 -13.18 -13.21 -5.29
CA THR A 258 -13.05 -14.49 -4.58
C THR A 258 -11.97 -15.34 -5.21
N TRP A 259 -11.87 -15.36 -6.54
CA TRP A 259 -10.77 -16.04 -7.23
C TRP A 259 -9.43 -15.40 -6.85
N MET A 260 -9.30 -14.07 -6.93
CA MET A 260 -8.09 -13.36 -6.53
C MET A 260 -7.66 -13.70 -5.10
N ARG A 261 -8.59 -13.67 -4.14
CA ARG A 261 -8.27 -13.71 -2.72
C ARG A 261 -8.26 -15.10 -2.13
N SER A 262 -9.09 -16.01 -2.64
CA SER A 262 -9.40 -17.28 -1.99
C SER A 262 -9.65 -18.40 -3.02
N ALA A 263 -8.93 -18.36 -4.15
CA ALA A 263 -8.91 -19.42 -5.15
C ALA A 263 -8.71 -20.81 -4.50
N ASP A 264 -7.73 -20.89 -3.60
CA ASP A 264 -7.32 -22.09 -2.89
C ASP A 264 -8.42 -22.73 -2.04
N HIS A 265 -9.47 -22.00 -1.64
CA HIS A 265 -10.57 -22.55 -0.85
C HIS A 265 -11.79 -22.99 -1.69
N SER A 266 -11.98 -22.40 -2.86
CA SER A 266 -13.26 -22.45 -3.58
C SER A 266 -13.16 -23.00 -5.00
N PHE A 267 -11.99 -22.96 -5.63
CA PHE A 267 -11.81 -23.28 -7.04
C PHE A 267 -10.78 -24.41 -7.20
N PRO A 268 -11.23 -25.66 -7.41
CA PRO A 268 -10.33 -26.79 -7.61
C PRO A 268 -9.26 -26.57 -8.69
N SER A 269 -9.55 -25.80 -9.74
CA SER A 269 -8.58 -25.46 -10.80
C SER A 269 -7.32 -24.78 -10.27
N SER A 270 -7.36 -24.14 -9.10
CA SER A 270 -6.19 -23.52 -8.49
C SER A 270 -5.29 -24.51 -7.75
N TRP A 271 -5.70 -25.76 -7.53
CA TRP A 271 -4.90 -26.76 -6.82
C TRP A 271 -3.95 -27.54 -7.74
N TRP A 272 -3.97 -27.27 -9.05
CA TRP A 272 -3.11 -27.90 -10.06
C TRP A 272 -1.99 -26.95 -10.51
N GLN A 273 -1.37 -26.25 -9.55
CA GLN A 273 -0.22 -25.37 -9.78
C GLN A 273 1.09 -26.08 -9.36
N PRO A 274 2.24 -25.79 -10.00
CA PRO A 274 3.54 -26.36 -9.63
C PRO A 274 3.79 -26.31 -8.12
N GLY A 275 4.16 -27.45 -7.52
CA GLY A 275 4.40 -27.58 -6.08
C GLY A 275 3.17 -27.82 -5.21
N ALA A 276 1.94 -27.79 -5.74
CA ALA A 276 0.74 -28.15 -4.99
C ALA A 276 0.70 -29.66 -4.69
N VAL A 277 0.46 -30.04 -3.43
CA VAL A 277 0.58 -31.45 -2.95
C VAL A 277 -0.72 -32.03 -2.40
N ASP A 278 -1.72 -31.20 -2.12
CA ASP A 278 -2.87 -31.61 -1.31
C ASP A 278 -3.75 -32.64 -2.04
N VAL A 279 -4.00 -32.44 -3.34
CA VAL A 279 -4.78 -33.36 -4.17
C VAL A 279 -4.16 -34.75 -4.28
N PRO A 280 -2.89 -34.91 -4.75
CA PRO A 280 -2.29 -36.23 -4.86
C PRO A 280 -2.15 -36.92 -3.49
N ARG A 281 -1.84 -36.17 -2.43
CA ARG A 281 -1.81 -36.72 -1.06
C ARG A 281 -3.17 -37.23 -0.60
N PHE A 282 -4.23 -36.44 -0.80
CA PHE A 282 -5.58 -36.82 -0.44
C PHE A 282 -6.03 -38.07 -1.21
N ALA A 283 -5.73 -38.16 -2.52
CA ALA A 283 -6.05 -39.32 -3.35
C ALA A 283 -5.38 -40.61 -2.81
N VAL A 284 -4.11 -40.52 -2.39
CA VAL A 284 -3.39 -41.66 -1.79
C VAL A 284 -4.02 -42.10 -0.47
N ILE A 285 -4.43 -41.15 0.39
CA ILE A 285 -5.10 -41.45 1.66
C ILE A 285 -6.46 -42.10 1.40
N VAL A 286 -7.23 -41.63 0.41
CA VAL A 286 -8.50 -42.25 -0.01
C VAL A 286 -8.27 -43.68 -0.47
N ALA A 287 -7.23 -43.94 -1.25
CA ALA A 287 -6.90 -45.29 -1.70
C ALA A 287 -6.48 -46.21 -0.54
N LEU A 288 -5.63 -45.74 0.37
CA LEU A 288 -5.27 -46.48 1.60
C LEU A 288 -6.51 -46.79 2.45
N ALA A 289 -7.41 -45.82 2.63
CA ALA A 289 -8.66 -46.02 3.34
C ALA A 289 -9.57 -47.04 2.63
N ALA A 290 -9.68 -46.97 1.30
CA ALA A 290 -10.43 -47.95 0.51
C ALA A 290 -9.87 -49.36 0.68
N LEU A 291 -8.55 -49.54 0.63
CA LEU A 291 -7.89 -50.82 0.89
C LEU A 291 -8.15 -51.31 2.32
N SER A 292 -8.15 -50.42 3.31
CA SER A 292 -8.39 -50.78 4.71
C SER A 292 -9.81 -51.30 4.98
N LEU A 293 -10.79 -50.99 4.12
CA LEU A 293 -12.17 -51.49 4.23
C LEU A 293 -12.31 -53.01 4.06
N SER A 294 -11.25 -53.70 3.61
CA SER A 294 -11.20 -55.18 3.67
C SER A 294 -11.28 -55.70 5.11
N PHE A 295 -10.82 -54.90 6.08
CA PHE A 295 -10.96 -55.16 7.51
C PHE A 295 -12.26 -54.56 8.01
N ARG A 296 -13.34 -55.34 7.92
CA ARG A 296 -14.71 -54.87 8.09
C ARG A 296 -15.00 -54.35 9.50
N ALA A 297 -15.57 -53.16 9.57
CA ALA A 297 -16.23 -52.66 10.78
C ALA A 297 -17.56 -53.41 11.00
N PRO A 298 -18.19 -53.29 12.19
CA PRO A 298 -19.57 -53.72 12.39
C PRO A 298 -20.49 -53.20 11.25
N PRO A 299 -21.40 -54.02 10.68
CA PRO A 299 -22.11 -53.68 9.44
C PRO A 299 -22.82 -52.32 9.44
N ALA A 300 -23.45 -51.96 10.56
CA ALA A 300 -24.10 -50.65 10.73
C ALA A 300 -23.10 -49.48 10.64
N ALA A 301 -21.93 -49.61 11.27
CA ALA A 301 -20.88 -48.60 11.26
C ALA A 301 -20.16 -48.55 9.90
N GLN A 302 -19.95 -49.68 9.24
CA GLN A 302 -19.38 -49.71 7.89
C GLN A 302 -20.31 -49.01 6.89
N ARG A 303 -21.62 -49.31 6.94
CA ARG A 303 -22.63 -48.64 6.11
C ARG A 303 -22.66 -47.12 6.34
N LYS A 304 -22.60 -46.66 7.59
CA LYS A 304 -22.49 -45.22 7.91
C LYS A 304 -21.25 -44.59 7.29
N SER A 305 -20.09 -45.23 7.43
CA SER A 305 -18.83 -44.72 6.89
C SER A 305 -18.85 -44.57 5.37
N ILE A 306 -19.40 -45.57 4.66
CA ILE A 306 -19.55 -45.53 3.20
C ILE A 306 -20.52 -44.41 2.79
N ILE A 307 -21.68 -44.29 3.45
CA ILE A 307 -22.65 -43.24 3.12
C ILE A 307 -22.06 -41.84 3.39
N ILE A 308 -21.30 -41.65 4.47
CA ILE A 308 -20.60 -40.40 4.74
C ILE A 308 -19.60 -40.07 3.62
N ALA A 309 -18.80 -41.05 3.18
CA ALA A 309 -17.89 -40.88 2.05
C ALA A 309 -18.64 -40.53 0.75
N CYS A 310 -19.79 -41.17 0.48
CA CYS A 310 -20.66 -40.83 -0.65
C CYS A 310 -21.22 -39.41 -0.53
N ALA A 311 -21.64 -38.97 0.65
CA ALA A 311 -22.12 -37.60 0.87
C ALA A 311 -21.02 -36.57 0.54
N VAL A 312 -19.79 -36.81 1.00
CA VAL A 312 -18.64 -35.95 0.69
C VAL A 312 -18.32 -35.96 -0.81
N ALA A 313 -18.39 -37.12 -1.47
CA ALA A 313 -18.21 -37.20 -2.92
C ALA A 313 -19.28 -36.39 -3.67
N LEU A 314 -20.55 -36.44 -3.25
CA LEU A 314 -21.62 -35.61 -3.82
C LEU A 314 -21.35 -34.11 -3.58
N LEU A 315 -20.86 -33.74 -2.39
CA LEU A 315 -20.44 -32.37 -2.11
C LEU A 315 -19.26 -31.93 -3.00
N PHE A 316 -18.32 -32.81 -3.33
CA PHE A 316 -17.24 -32.48 -4.27
C PHE A 316 -17.74 -32.30 -5.70
N VAL A 317 -18.66 -33.16 -6.16
CA VAL A 317 -19.28 -33.02 -7.48
C VAL A 317 -20.04 -31.69 -7.56
N ALA A 318 -20.91 -31.42 -6.59
CA ALA A 318 -21.64 -30.15 -6.50
C ALA A 318 -20.67 -28.96 -6.39
N GLY A 319 -19.62 -29.09 -5.58
CA GLY A 319 -18.57 -28.10 -5.42
C GLY A 319 -17.89 -27.79 -6.74
N TYR A 320 -17.51 -28.80 -7.53
CA TYR A 320 -16.85 -28.62 -8.82
C TYR A 320 -17.81 -27.99 -9.85
N VAL A 321 -19.00 -28.55 -10.01
CA VAL A 321 -20.01 -28.05 -10.96
C VAL A 321 -20.33 -26.59 -10.66
N PHE A 322 -20.59 -26.25 -9.39
CA PHE A 322 -21.05 -24.92 -9.01
C PHE A 322 -19.94 -23.93 -8.63
N SER A 323 -18.66 -24.29 -8.78
CA SER A 323 -17.54 -23.35 -8.70
C SER A 323 -16.84 -23.14 -10.04
N GLU A 324 -16.69 -24.19 -10.85
CA GLU A 324 -15.92 -24.15 -12.10
C GLU A 324 -16.81 -24.01 -13.35
N ILE A 325 -17.98 -24.68 -13.38
CA ILE A 325 -18.82 -24.76 -14.59
C ILE A 325 -19.97 -23.74 -14.55
N TRP A 326 -20.75 -23.75 -13.47
CA TRP A 326 -21.90 -22.87 -13.26
C TRP A 326 -21.80 -22.19 -11.88
N PRO A 327 -21.01 -21.12 -11.73
CA PRO A 327 -20.74 -20.50 -10.43
C PRO A 327 -22.01 -20.11 -9.66
N VAL A 328 -22.32 -20.83 -8.58
CA VAL A 328 -23.40 -20.48 -7.63
C VAL A 328 -22.77 -19.88 -6.38
N LYS A 329 -23.02 -18.60 -6.14
CA LYS A 329 -22.42 -17.80 -5.06
C LYS A 329 -22.58 -18.46 -3.69
N THR A 330 -23.76 -18.99 -3.39
CA THR A 330 -24.02 -19.69 -2.11
C THR A 330 -23.18 -20.96 -1.96
N VAL A 331 -22.93 -21.70 -3.05
CA VAL A 331 -22.10 -22.91 -3.04
C VAL A 331 -20.62 -22.56 -2.90
N LEU A 332 -20.15 -21.50 -3.58
CA LEU A 332 -18.80 -20.96 -3.39
C LEU A 332 -18.55 -20.57 -1.93
N ARG A 333 -19.50 -19.87 -1.29
CA ARG A 333 -19.44 -19.54 0.15
C ARG A 333 -19.44 -20.78 1.05
N ALA A 334 -20.08 -21.86 0.61
CA ALA A 334 -20.16 -23.09 1.36
C ALA A 334 -18.86 -23.92 1.34
N GLN A 335 -17.87 -23.57 0.51
CA GLN A 335 -16.52 -24.18 0.49
C GLN A 335 -16.55 -25.72 0.58
N LEU A 336 -17.38 -26.36 -0.24
CA LEU A 336 -17.82 -27.75 -0.06
C LEU A 336 -16.68 -28.77 0.06
N PHE A 337 -15.52 -28.50 -0.55
CA PHE A 337 -14.35 -29.37 -0.50
C PHE A 337 -13.69 -29.46 0.89
N ARG A 338 -13.92 -28.48 1.76
CA ARG A 338 -13.43 -28.52 3.15
C ARG A 338 -14.15 -29.56 4.01
N SER A 339 -15.26 -30.13 3.51
CA SER A 339 -15.87 -31.34 4.09
C SER A 339 -14.89 -32.54 4.13
N SER A 340 -13.84 -32.53 3.30
CA SER A 340 -12.73 -33.48 3.31
C SER A 340 -12.06 -33.63 4.68
N ARG A 341 -12.01 -32.56 5.49
CA ARG A 341 -11.39 -32.58 6.82
C ARG A 341 -12.03 -33.60 7.76
N LEU A 342 -13.36 -33.69 7.79
CA LEU A 342 -14.08 -34.68 8.61
C LEU A 342 -13.93 -36.09 8.03
N LEU A 343 -13.92 -36.21 6.69
CA LEU A 343 -13.67 -37.48 6.02
C LEU A 343 -12.28 -38.03 6.34
N MET A 344 -11.25 -37.18 6.41
CA MET A 344 -9.88 -37.62 6.75
C MET A 344 -9.80 -38.28 8.12
N VAL A 345 -10.49 -37.76 9.14
CA VAL A 345 -10.49 -38.38 10.47
C VAL A 345 -11.15 -39.76 10.44
N ILE A 346 -12.22 -39.93 9.65
CA ILE A 346 -12.87 -41.24 9.46
C ILE A 346 -11.93 -42.18 8.69
N MET A 347 -11.30 -41.71 7.61
CA MET A 347 -10.33 -42.50 6.82
C MET A 347 -9.16 -42.97 7.69
N PHE A 348 -8.59 -42.10 8.52
CA PHE A 348 -7.57 -42.48 9.49
C PHE A 348 -8.08 -43.50 10.50
N ALA A 349 -9.33 -43.43 10.96
CA ALA A 349 -9.91 -44.46 11.81
C ALA A 349 -9.94 -45.85 11.14
N HIS A 350 -10.28 -45.92 9.84
CA HIS A 350 -10.25 -47.18 9.09
C HIS A 350 -8.82 -47.69 8.85
N ILE A 351 -7.89 -46.82 8.46
CA ILE A 351 -6.47 -47.17 8.27
C ILE A 351 -5.87 -47.64 9.61
N ALA A 352 -6.16 -46.96 10.71
CA ALA A 352 -5.72 -47.31 12.05
C ALA A 352 -6.26 -48.68 12.52
N TYR A 353 -7.49 -49.02 12.14
CA TYR A 353 -8.06 -50.34 12.42
C TYR A 353 -7.34 -51.43 11.62
N TRP A 354 -7.02 -51.18 10.35
CA TRP A 354 -6.17 -52.08 9.55
C TRP A 354 -4.82 -52.33 10.23
N VAL A 355 -4.14 -51.27 10.69
CA VAL A 355 -2.87 -51.39 11.42
C VAL A 355 -3.02 -52.25 12.68
N ALA A 356 -4.08 -52.01 13.47
CA ALA A 356 -4.38 -52.80 14.66
C ALA A 356 -4.63 -54.28 14.34
N CYS A 357 -5.34 -54.58 13.25
CA CYS A 357 -5.56 -55.95 12.77
C CYS A 357 -4.26 -56.62 12.32
N ALA A 358 -3.42 -55.92 11.55
CA ALA A 358 -2.13 -56.44 11.09
C ALA A 358 -1.20 -56.84 12.25
N TRP A 359 -1.18 -56.03 13.32
CA TRP A 359 -0.47 -56.37 14.57
C TRP A 359 -0.99 -57.65 15.22
N ARG A 360 -2.31 -57.87 15.23
CA ARG A 360 -2.90 -59.09 15.82
C ARG A 360 -2.66 -60.34 14.96
N MET A 361 -2.66 -60.18 13.63
CA MET A 361 -2.36 -61.24 12.69
C MET A 361 -0.92 -61.74 12.87
N ALA A 362 0.05 -60.83 13.00
CA ALA A 362 1.45 -61.18 13.24
C ALA A 362 1.68 -61.86 14.60
N LEU A 363 0.89 -61.51 15.63
CA LEU A 363 0.94 -62.14 16.95
C LEU A 363 0.21 -63.50 17.03
N GLY A 364 -0.30 -64.03 15.92
CA GLY A 364 -1.02 -65.32 15.88
C GLY A 364 -2.38 -65.31 16.59
N ARG A 365 -2.97 -64.13 16.80
CA ARG A 365 -4.23 -63.96 17.56
C ARG A 365 -5.48 -63.87 16.67
N VAL A 366 -5.36 -64.23 15.38
CA VAL A 366 -6.45 -64.23 14.40
C VAL A 366 -6.42 -65.56 13.66
N GLU A 367 -7.53 -66.31 13.68
CA GLU A 367 -7.65 -67.59 12.98
C GLU A 367 -7.62 -67.39 11.45
N GLY A 368 -6.86 -68.23 10.74
CA GLY A 368 -6.89 -68.31 9.27
C GLY A 368 -5.82 -67.51 8.49
N VAL A 369 -5.04 -66.62 9.12
CA VAL A 369 -3.91 -65.93 8.47
C VAL A 369 -2.73 -65.86 9.45
N SER A 370 -1.99 -66.95 9.60
CA SER A 370 -0.77 -67.01 10.41
C SER A 370 0.46 -67.31 9.54
N GLY A 371 1.64 -66.83 9.96
CA GLY A 371 2.91 -66.99 9.24
C GLY A 371 3.32 -65.78 8.39
N TRP A 372 4.04 -66.01 7.29
CA TRP A 372 4.67 -64.95 6.47
C TRP A 372 3.67 -63.93 5.90
N ARG A 373 2.44 -64.37 5.60
CA ARG A 373 1.34 -63.49 5.11
C ARG A 373 0.92 -62.44 6.14
N GLY A 374 0.88 -62.81 7.42
CA GLY A 374 0.67 -61.86 8.51
C GLY A 374 1.87 -60.92 8.69
N GLY A 375 3.08 -61.43 8.47
CA GLY A 375 4.32 -60.64 8.49
C GLY A 375 4.36 -59.53 7.43
N ILE A 376 4.03 -59.83 6.17
CA ILE A 376 3.99 -58.81 5.10
C ILE A 376 2.88 -57.76 5.34
N GLU A 377 1.75 -58.17 5.93
CA GLU A 377 0.66 -57.25 6.31
C GLU A 377 1.10 -56.31 7.43
N LEU A 378 1.84 -56.82 8.43
CA LEU A 378 2.44 -56.01 9.47
C LEU A 378 3.43 -54.98 8.90
N VAL A 379 4.29 -55.40 7.97
CA VAL A 379 5.27 -54.50 7.33
C VAL A 379 4.54 -53.40 6.56
N ALA A 380 3.59 -53.76 5.69
CA ALA A 380 2.83 -52.78 4.92
C ALA A 380 2.06 -51.79 5.81
N ALA A 381 1.42 -52.28 6.87
CA ALA A 381 0.70 -51.46 7.84
C ALA A 381 1.61 -50.49 8.60
N ASN A 382 2.77 -50.94 9.07
CA ASN A 382 3.71 -50.06 9.79
C ASN A 382 4.37 -49.04 8.85
N VAL A 383 4.69 -49.41 7.61
CA VAL A 383 5.20 -48.44 6.62
C VAL A 383 4.17 -47.34 6.36
N ALA A 384 2.90 -47.70 6.17
CA ALA A 384 1.83 -46.72 6.00
C ALA A 384 1.62 -45.85 7.25
N LEU A 385 1.62 -46.46 8.45
CA LEU A 385 1.53 -45.72 9.72
C LEU A 385 2.68 -44.72 9.86
N LEU A 386 3.93 -45.14 9.62
CA LEU A 386 5.10 -44.29 9.75
C LEU A 386 5.06 -43.14 8.74
N CYS A 387 4.69 -43.41 7.49
CA CYS A 387 4.53 -42.36 6.48
C CYS A 387 3.48 -41.33 6.89
N LEU A 388 2.36 -41.77 7.50
CA LEU A 388 1.29 -40.88 7.95
C LEU A 388 1.60 -40.18 9.28
N ALA A 389 2.33 -40.80 10.21
CA ALA A 389 2.57 -40.21 11.53
C ALA A 389 3.80 -39.30 11.59
N VAL A 390 4.80 -39.53 10.73
CA VAL A 390 6.12 -38.87 10.78
C VAL A 390 6.26 -37.95 9.57
N PRO A 391 6.23 -36.61 9.73
CA PRO A 391 6.19 -35.67 8.61
C PRO A 391 7.31 -35.87 7.56
N PRO A 392 8.58 -36.12 7.93
CA PRO A 392 9.65 -36.39 6.97
C PRO A 392 9.42 -37.62 6.07
N LEU A 393 8.58 -38.57 6.50
CA LEU A 393 8.28 -39.79 5.74
C LEU A 393 7.06 -39.66 4.83
N MET A 394 6.28 -38.59 4.94
CA MET A 394 5.10 -38.34 4.09
C MET A 394 5.37 -38.41 2.58
N PRO A 395 6.52 -37.97 2.03
CA PRO A 395 6.82 -38.13 0.61
C PRO A 395 6.86 -39.59 0.12
N TYR A 396 7.04 -40.57 1.02
CA TYR A 396 7.05 -42.00 0.69
C TYR A 396 5.68 -42.67 0.73
N LEU A 397 4.62 -41.91 1.03
CA LEU A 397 3.26 -42.43 1.08
C LEU A 397 2.78 -43.10 -0.24
N PRO A 398 3.17 -42.65 -1.45
CA PRO A 398 2.89 -43.38 -2.69
C PRO A 398 3.49 -44.79 -2.72
N ALA A 399 4.71 -44.96 -2.19
CA ALA A 399 5.35 -46.28 -2.08
C ALA A 399 4.63 -47.16 -1.05
N ALA A 400 4.20 -46.56 0.06
CA ALA A 400 3.40 -47.25 1.06
C ALA A 400 2.06 -47.75 0.49
N LEU A 401 1.40 -46.96 -0.37
CA LEU A 401 0.19 -47.38 -1.08
C LEU A 401 0.47 -48.54 -2.03
N ALA A 402 1.55 -48.49 -2.82
CA ALA A 402 1.93 -49.58 -3.72
C ALA A 402 2.16 -50.88 -2.95
N LEU A 403 2.92 -50.82 -1.85
CA LEU A 403 3.14 -51.96 -0.96
C LEU A 403 1.81 -52.49 -0.38
N ALA A 404 0.96 -51.61 0.14
CA ALA A 404 -0.34 -51.99 0.69
C ALA A 404 -1.27 -52.64 -0.34
N ALA A 405 -1.24 -52.19 -1.60
CA ALA A 405 -2.01 -52.75 -2.70
C ALA A 405 -1.49 -54.13 -3.12
N ILE A 406 -0.17 -54.31 -3.24
CA ILE A 406 0.46 -55.61 -3.52
C ILE A 406 0.12 -56.61 -2.42
N VAL A 407 0.27 -56.22 -1.16
CA VAL A 407 -0.07 -57.08 -0.03
C VAL A 407 -1.57 -57.41 -0.01
N ALA A 408 -2.43 -56.45 -0.36
CA ALA A 408 -3.87 -56.69 -0.49
C ALA A 408 -4.19 -57.74 -1.57
N LEU A 409 -3.48 -57.69 -2.70
CA LEU A 409 -3.61 -58.64 -3.79
C LEU A 409 -3.11 -60.04 -3.36
N VAL A 410 -1.92 -60.12 -2.79
CA VAL A 410 -1.30 -61.39 -2.32
C VAL A 410 -2.17 -62.08 -1.26
N ASN A 411 -2.77 -61.32 -0.36
CA ASN A 411 -3.66 -61.85 0.68
C ASN A 411 -5.11 -62.06 0.20
N GLY A 412 -5.40 -61.88 -1.11
CA GLY A 412 -6.74 -62.12 -1.68
C GLY A 412 -7.83 -61.18 -1.15
N ARG A 413 -7.45 -60.02 -0.60
CA ARG A 413 -8.36 -59.05 0.02
C ARG A 413 -8.69 -57.84 -0.86
N LEU A 414 -8.11 -57.79 -2.07
CA LEU A 414 -8.32 -56.71 -3.03
C LEU A 414 -9.56 -56.99 -3.91
N SER A 415 -10.63 -56.23 -3.70
CA SER A 415 -11.80 -56.25 -4.58
C SER A 415 -11.65 -55.34 -5.81
N TRP A 416 -12.48 -55.54 -6.84
CA TRP A 416 -12.42 -54.78 -8.10
C TRP A 416 -12.58 -53.25 -7.92
N TRP A 417 -13.46 -52.81 -7.01
CA TRP A 417 -13.66 -51.38 -6.77
C TRP A 417 -12.51 -50.75 -5.98
N GLN A 418 -11.90 -51.51 -5.05
CA GLN A 418 -10.69 -51.08 -4.34
C GLN A 418 -9.50 -50.94 -5.30
N ALA A 419 -9.36 -51.87 -6.24
CA ALA A 419 -8.39 -51.79 -7.32
C ALA A 419 -8.64 -50.56 -8.20
N GLY A 420 -9.90 -50.28 -8.55
CA GLY A 420 -10.28 -49.08 -9.31
C GLY A 420 -9.89 -47.77 -8.62
N ILE A 421 -10.22 -47.61 -7.33
CA ILE A 421 -9.83 -46.41 -6.55
C ILE A 421 -8.31 -46.28 -6.44
N THR A 422 -7.62 -47.39 -6.19
CA THR A 422 -6.15 -47.42 -6.08
C THR A 422 -5.49 -47.06 -7.42
N GLY A 423 -5.99 -47.60 -8.53
CA GLY A 423 -5.54 -47.26 -9.89
C GLY A 423 -5.76 -45.78 -10.21
N ALA A 424 -6.93 -45.23 -9.89
CA ALA A 424 -7.21 -43.81 -10.06
C ALA A 424 -6.24 -42.92 -9.26
N ALA A 425 -5.89 -43.31 -8.03
CA ALA A 425 -4.88 -42.60 -7.24
C ALA A 425 -3.49 -42.64 -7.89
N PHE A 426 -3.06 -43.76 -8.47
CA PHE A 426 -1.79 -43.83 -9.21
C PHE A 426 -1.81 -43.01 -10.51
N VAL A 427 -2.93 -42.97 -11.23
CA VAL A 427 -3.08 -42.07 -12.39
C VAL A 427 -2.96 -40.61 -11.96
N LEU A 428 -3.60 -40.21 -10.87
CA LEU A 428 -3.47 -38.86 -10.32
C LEU A 428 -2.05 -38.55 -9.88
N LEU A 429 -1.32 -39.51 -9.29
CA LEU A 429 0.10 -39.35 -8.95
C LEU A 429 0.97 -39.17 -10.19
N ALA A 430 0.74 -39.93 -11.26
CA ALA A 430 1.46 -39.80 -12.53
C ALA A 430 1.18 -38.44 -13.19
N LEU A 431 -0.08 -37.98 -13.16
CA LEU A 431 -0.45 -36.64 -13.62
C LEU A 431 0.22 -35.56 -12.77
N ALA A 432 0.25 -35.73 -11.45
CA ALA A 432 0.88 -34.80 -10.52
C ALA A 432 2.41 -34.73 -10.69
N TRP A 433 3.07 -35.86 -10.95
CA TRP A 433 4.49 -35.87 -11.36
C TRP A 433 4.69 -34.95 -12.57
N HIS A 434 3.89 -35.17 -13.61
CA HIS A 434 4.07 -34.48 -14.89
C HIS A 434 3.69 -32.99 -14.83
N LYS A 435 2.56 -32.65 -14.18
CA LYS A 435 1.99 -31.30 -14.17
C LYS A 435 2.42 -30.43 -12.99
N LEU A 436 2.67 -31.03 -11.83
CA LEU A 436 2.98 -30.30 -10.59
C LEU A 436 4.48 -30.36 -10.24
N HIS A 437 5.28 -31.05 -11.04
CA HIS A 437 6.72 -31.31 -10.82
C HIS A 437 7.00 -31.95 -9.45
N LEU A 438 6.07 -32.77 -8.96
CA LEU A 438 6.25 -33.47 -7.68
C LEU A 438 7.19 -34.65 -7.84
N THR A 439 8.15 -34.74 -6.92
CA THR A 439 8.98 -35.94 -6.75
C THR A 439 8.15 -37.04 -6.11
N VAL A 440 7.63 -38.00 -6.89
CA VAL A 440 6.75 -39.08 -6.40
C VAL A 440 7.49 -40.13 -5.58
N LEU A 441 8.80 -40.29 -5.83
CA LEU A 441 9.71 -41.13 -5.07
C LEU A 441 11.03 -40.36 -4.88
N PRO A 442 11.33 -39.85 -3.68
CA PRO A 442 12.63 -39.26 -3.40
C PRO A 442 13.74 -40.29 -3.69
N ARG A 443 14.86 -39.88 -4.30
CA ARG A 443 16.02 -40.77 -4.48
C ARG A 443 16.45 -41.27 -3.10
N PRO A 444 16.55 -42.60 -2.86
CA PRO A 444 17.01 -43.12 -1.58
C PRO A 444 18.48 -42.72 -1.40
N GLY A 445 18.72 -41.69 -0.59
CA GLY A 445 20.05 -41.17 -0.28
C GLY A 445 20.25 -41.10 1.22
N HIS A 446 21.47 -41.40 1.67
CA HIS A 446 21.93 -41.38 3.07
C HIS A 446 21.67 -40.03 3.80
N GLN A 447 21.37 -38.97 3.05
CA GLN A 447 21.02 -37.63 3.53
C GLN A 447 19.62 -37.56 4.15
N LEU A 448 18.60 -38.29 3.67
CA LEU A 448 17.22 -38.15 4.17
C LEU A 448 17.03 -38.71 5.58
N TRP A 449 17.61 -39.88 5.87
CA TRP A 449 17.59 -40.42 7.23
C TRP A 449 18.42 -39.57 8.20
N ARG A 450 19.54 -39.00 7.73
CA ARG A 450 20.29 -38.01 8.51
C ARG A 450 19.46 -36.77 8.77
N GLN A 451 18.77 -36.24 7.76
CA GLN A 451 17.95 -35.03 7.86
C GLN A 451 16.73 -35.25 8.79
N ALA A 452 16.05 -36.40 8.68
CA ALA A 452 14.98 -36.77 9.60
C ALA A 452 15.50 -36.99 11.04
N LEU A 453 16.67 -37.59 11.21
CA LEU A 453 17.32 -37.76 12.53
C LEU A 453 17.86 -36.43 13.09
N GLU A 454 18.35 -35.52 12.25
CA GLU A 454 18.80 -34.18 12.61
C GLU A 454 17.62 -33.30 13.01
N GLU A 455 16.51 -33.35 12.26
CA GLU A 455 15.25 -32.72 12.64
C GLU A 455 14.74 -33.28 13.99
N LEU A 456 14.74 -34.60 14.19
CA LEU A 456 14.37 -35.23 15.46
C LEU A 456 15.33 -34.86 16.62
N ARG A 457 16.63 -34.69 16.36
CA ARG A 457 17.64 -34.25 17.35
C ARG A 457 17.55 -32.75 17.65
N GLY A 458 17.05 -31.95 16.71
CA GLY A 458 16.83 -30.51 16.87
C GLY A 458 15.62 -30.16 17.73
N TRP A 459 14.82 -31.15 18.16
CA TRP A 459 13.66 -30.91 19.02
C TRP A 459 14.10 -30.67 20.46
N GLU A 460 13.64 -29.55 21.02
CA GLU A 460 14.09 -29.09 22.33
C GLU A 460 13.73 -30.07 23.47
N ILE A 461 14.53 -30.06 24.54
CA ILE A 461 14.35 -30.88 25.75
C ILE A 461 12.88 -30.90 26.27
N PRO A 462 12.12 -29.78 26.28
CA PRO A 462 10.72 -29.77 26.67
C PRO A 462 9.82 -30.72 25.88
N PHE A 463 10.08 -30.93 24.58
CA PHE A 463 9.32 -31.88 23.77
C PHE A 463 9.48 -33.30 24.31
N TRP A 464 10.73 -33.71 24.55
CA TRP A 464 11.04 -35.06 25.03
C TRP A 464 10.52 -35.31 26.45
N ILE A 465 10.54 -34.29 27.32
CA ILE A 465 9.92 -34.36 28.65
C ILE A 465 8.41 -34.61 28.51
N GLY A 466 7.72 -33.86 27.64
CA GLY A 466 6.28 -34.06 27.40
C GLY A 466 5.96 -35.43 26.81
N LEU A 467 6.73 -35.88 25.81
CA LEU A 467 6.52 -37.16 25.14
C LEU A 467 6.84 -38.35 26.05
N VAL A 468 8.06 -38.43 26.57
CA VAL A 468 8.54 -39.56 27.38
C VAL A 468 7.86 -39.55 28.76
N GLY A 469 7.71 -38.39 29.38
CA GLY A 469 6.99 -38.24 30.64
C GLY A 469 5.51 -38.62 30.51
N GLY A 470 4.84 -38.17 29.45
CA GLY A 470 3.46 -38.54 29.16
C GLY A 470 3.29 -40.04 28.88
N ALA A 471 4.15 -40.61 28.04
CA ALA A 471 4.13 -42.05 27.74
C ALA A 471 4.46 -42.91 28.98
N GLY A 472 5.42 -42.48 29.79
CA GLY A 472 5.82 -43.12 31.03
C GLY A 472 4.70 -43.11 32.08
N LEU A 473 4.06 -41.96 32.33
CA LEU A 473 2.92 -41.86 33.25
C LEU A 473 1.72 -42.68 32.74
N TRP A 474 1.48 -42.70 31.43
CA TRP A 474 0.47 -43.58 30.85
C TRP A 474 0.78 -45.06 31.12
N LEU A 475 2.03 -45.50 30.94
CA LEU A 475 2.44 -46.88 31.20
C LEU A 475 2.29 -47.22 32.69
N VAL A 476 2.76 -46.36 33.59
CA VAL A 476 2.68 -46.59 35.04
C VAL A 476 1.24 -46.57 35.55
N SER A 477 0.34 -45.78 34.94
CA SER A 477 -1.11 -45.82 35.24
C SER A 477 -1.75 -47.19 34.96
N ARG A 478 -1.06 -48.09 34.24
CA ARG A 478 -1.50 -49.47 33.97
C ARG A 478 -0.86 -50.51 34.89
N LEU A 479 0.11 -50.11 35.71
CA LEU A 479 0.82 -51.00 36.64
C LEU A 479 0.18 -50.94 38.04
N SER A 480 0.24 -52.06 38.76
CA SER A 480 -0.22 -52.14 40.15
C SER A 480 0.84 -51.60 41.11
N VAL A 481 0.97 -50.27 41.18
CA VAL A 481 1.88 -49.55 42.10
C VAL A 481 1.18 -49.06 43.36
N GLY A 482 1.88 -49.04 44.50
CA GLY A 482 1.34 -48.64 45.80
C GLY A 482 0.93 -47.15 45.88
N PRO A 483 0.03 -46.77 46.81
CA PRO A 483 -0.58 -45.43 46.84
C PRO A 483 0.41 -44.29 47.10
N ARG A 484 1.46 -44.50 47.90
CA ARG A 484 2.52 -43.50 48.12
C ARG A 484 3.26 -43.15 46.83
N LEU A 485 3.60 -44.16 46.03
CA LEU A 485 4.27 -43.97 44.74
C LEU A 485 3.34 -43.28 43.73
N ARG A 486 2.03 -43.60 43.73
CA ARG A 486 1.03 -42.90 42.89
C ARG A 486 0.94 -41.41 43.21
N VAL A 487 0.93 -41.04 44.50
CA VAL A 487 0.92 -39.63 44.91
C VAL A 487 2.21 -38.93 44.47
N LEU A 488 3.37 -39.56 44.64
CA LEU A 488 4.65 -39.00 44.16
C LEU A 488 4.66 -38.80 42.64
N LEU A 489 4.14 -39.77 41.88
CA LEU A 489 4.03 -39.67 40.42
C LEU A 489 3.06 -38.57 39.97
N LEU A 490 1.96 -38.36 40.70
CA LEU A 490 1.04 -37.24 40.46
C LEU A 490 1.70 -35.90 40.75
N LEU A 491 2.42 -35.78 41.87
CA LEU A 491 3.15 -34.55 42.18
C LEU A 491 4.24 -34.29 41.14
N GLN A 492 4.95 -35.33 40.69
CA GLN A 492 5.93 -35.23 39.61
C GLN A 492 5.27 -34.84 38.28
N GLY A 493 4.16 -35.47 37.90
CA GLY A 493 3.42 -35.16 36.69
C GLY A 493 2.90 -33.72 36.68
N ALA A 494 2.29 -33.29 37.79
CA ALA A 494 1.86 -31.90 37.99
C ALA A 494 3.04 -30.91 37.90
N ALA A 495 4.18 -31.23 38.51
CA ALA A 495 5.39 -30.41 38.42
C ALA A 495 5.95 -30.35 36.97
N CYS A 496 5.98 -31.48 36.26
CA CYS A 496 6.38 -31.55 34.85
C CYS A 496 5.43 -30.73 33.96
N ILE A 497 4.11 -30.81 34.20
CA ILE A 497 3.11 -30.01 33.48
C ILE A 497 3.33 -28.53 33.76
N GLY A 498 3.49 -28.13 35.02
CA GLY A 498 3.74 -26.74 35.40
C GLY A 498 5.03 -26.20 34.76
N LEU A 499 6.11 -26.98 34.82
CA LEU A 499 7.38 -26.66 34.19
C LEU A 499 7.24 -26.53 32.68
N LEU A 500 6.57 -27.47 32.02
CA LEU A 500 6.36 -27.42 30.57
C LEU A 500 5.49 -26.24 30.17
N VAL A 501 4.38 -25.97 30.85
CA VAL A 501 3.54 -24.81 30.55
C VAL A 501 4.35 -23.52 30.65
N VAL A 502 5.16 -23.33 31.70
CA VAL A 502 6.02 -22.15 31.84
C VAL A 502 7.11 -22.09 30.76
N THR A 503 7.78 -23.22 30.51
CA THR A 503 8.88 -23.33 29.54
C THR A 503 8.39 -23.18 28.10
N ILE A 504 7.15 -23.58 27.78
CA ILE A 504 6.54 -23.51 26.44
C ILE A 504 5.86 -22.15 26.22
N TYR A 505 5.21 -21.60 27.24
CA TYR A 505 4.47 -20.34 27.12
C TYR A 505 5.40 -19.16 26.79
N LYS A 506 6.58 -19.09 27.41
CA LYS A 506 7.55 -18.03 27.12
C LYS A 506 7.97 -18.00 25.64
N PRO A 507 8.52 -19.07 25.03
CA PRO A 507 8.93 -19.06 23.64
C PRO A 507 7.75 -18.94 22.65
N LEU A 508 6.66 -19.69 22.86
CA LEU A 508 5.56 -19.73 21.89
C LEU A 508 4.58 -18.55 21.98
N VAL A 509 4.57 -17.81 23.09
CA VAL A 509 3.62 -16.70 23.31
C VAL A 509 4.30 -15.36 23.57
N ARG A 510 5.46 -15.33 24.25
CA ARG A 510 6.14 -14.07 24.64
C ARG A 510 7.42 -13.75 23.86
N ALA A 511 8.18 -14.74 23.39
CA ALA A 511 9.50 -14.50 22.81
C ALA A 511 9.44 -13.95 21.38
N GLU A 512 8.52 -14.41 20.53
CA GLU A 512 8.25 -13.77 19.23
C GLU A 512 7.77 -12.32 19.41
N ASP A 513 7.00 -12.07 20.47
CA ASP A 513 6.37 -10.79 20.73
C ASP A 513 7.37 -9.68 21.13
N ALA A 514 8.48 -10.01 21.81
CA ALA A 514 9.38 -8.99 22.37
C ALA A 514 10.48 -8.51 21.40
N SER A 515 10.83 -9.31 20.38
CA SER A 515 11.91 -8.99 19.43
C SER A 515 11.46 -8.78 17.99
N ASP A 516 10.19 -9.03 17.64
CA ASP A 516 9.66 -8.80 16.29
C ASP A 516 9.49 -7.28 16.03
N PRO A 517 10.28 -6.69 15.10
CA PRO A 517 10.17 -5.26 14.79
C PRO A 517 8.78 -4.85 14.29
N TRP A 518 8.00 -5.78 13.72
CA TRP A 518 6.63 -5.51 13.28
C TRP A 518 5.64 -5.38 14.43
N ILE A 519 5.82 -6.15 15.50
CA ILE A 519 5.00 -6.04 16.71
C ILE A 519 5.42 -4.81 17.52
N ASP A 520 6.71 -4.51 17.55
CA ASP A 520 7.25 -3.33 18.22
C ASP A 520 6.68 -2.02 17.65
N VAL A 521 6.67 -1.84 16.32
CA VAL A 521 6.07 -0.64 15.69
C VAL A 521 4.56 -0.53 15.95
N GLN A 522 3.85 -1.66 16.05
CA GLN A 522 2.43 -1.67 16.45
C GLN A 522 2.26 -1.20 17.89
N ARG A 523 3.07 -1.67 18.84
CA ARG A 523 3.03 -1.21 20.24
C ARG A 523 3.38 0.28 20.36
N TRP A 524 4.34 0.75 19.57
CA TRP A 524 4.63 2.17 19.48
C TRP A 524 3.38 2.95 19.03
N ALA A 525 2.69 2.50 17.98
CA ALA A 525 1.47 3.16 17.50
C ALA A 525 0.38 3.19 18.59
N ARG A 526 0.20 2.08 19.32
CA ARG A 526 -0.74 1.99 20.44
C ARG A 526 -0.46 3.01 21.54
N ASN A 527 0.81 3.23 21.86
CA ASN A 527 1.22 4.04 22.99
C ASN A 527 1.39 5.54 22.65
N ASN A 528 1.56 5.88 21.36
CA ASN A 528 1.97 7.23 20.94
C ASN A 528 0.97 7.93 20.00
N THR A 529 -0.17 7.31 19.67
CA THR A 529 -1.19 7.91 18.79
C THR A 529 -2.58 7.80 19.40
N PRO A 530 -3.56 8.65 19.03
CA PRO A 530 -4.94 8.50 19.51
C PRO A 530 -5.62 7.27 18.88
N LYS A 531 -6.65 6.70 19.54
CA LYS A 531 -7.32 5.46 19.12
C LYS A 531 -7.93 5.53 17.71
N ASP A 532 -8.23 6.73 17.22
CA ASP A 532 -8.79 7.02 15.90
C ASP A 532 -7.74 7.31 14.83
N ALA A 533 -6.45 7.30 15.16
CA ALA A 533 -5.39 7.46 14.17
C ALA A 533 -5.40 6.32 13.15
N VAL A 534 -5.56 6.66 11.87
CA VAL A 534 -5.60 5.76 10.72
C VAL A 534 -4.21 5.63 10.12
N PHE A 535 -3.81 4.38 9.82
CA PHE A 535 -2.52 4.06 9.23
C PHE A 535 -2.65 3.52 7.80
N LEU A 536 -1.73 3.95 6.93
CA LEU A 536 -1.37 3.18 5.74
C LEU A 536 -0.33 2.11 6.13
N THR A 537 -0.62 0.87 5.79
CA THR A 537 0.23 -0.29 6.10
C THR A 537 0.83 -0.90 4.82
N PRO A 538 2.04 -1.47 4.89
CA PRO A 538 2.70 -2.11 3.75
C PRO A 538 1.92 -3.34 3.24
N ALA A 539 2.31 -3.86 2.08
CA ALA A 539 1.66 -5.05 1.51
C ALA A 539 1.82 -6.31 2.39
N GLN A 540 2.96 -6.44 3.05
CA GLN A 540 3.30 -7.44 4.06
C GLN A 540 4.33 -6.84 5.04
N PRO A 541 4.36 -7.31 6.31
CA PRO A 541 3.43 -8.25 6.93
C PRO A 541 2.08 -7.58 7.23
N GLY A 542 1.02 -8.38 7.35
CA GLY A 542 -0.32 -7.89 7.75
C GLY A 542 -0.60 -8.05 9.25
N GLY A 543 -1.82 -7.74 9.67
CA GLY A 543 -2.29 -7.89 11.05
C GLY A 543 -1.98 -6.69 11.94
N PHE A 544 -1.77 -5.50 11.38
CA PHE A 544 -1.34 -4.32 12.16
C PHE A 544 -2.33 -3.93 13.27
N ARG A 545 -3.62 -4.22 13.09
CA ARG A 545 -4.68 -3.94 14.09
C ARG A 545 -4.48 -4.68 15.41
N LEU A 546 -3.71 -5.77 15.44
CA LEU A 546 -3.67 -6.70 16.56
C LEU A 546 -3.04 -6.07 17.78
N HIS A 547 -1.83 -5.54 17.64
CA HIS A 547 -1.10 -4.94 18.75
C HIS A 547 -1.17 -3.42 18.74
N SER A 548 -1.47 -2.79 17.59
CA SER A 548 -1.62 -1.32 17.53
C SER A 548 -2.94 -0.85 18.13
N GLU A 549 -4.00 -1.65 18.01
CA GLU A 549 -5.36 -1.22 18.34
C GLU A 549 -5.75 0.08 17.61
N ARG A 550 -5.24 0.25 16.38
CA ARG A 550 -5.52 1.39 15.50
C ARG A 550 -6.23 0.94 14.23
N PRO A 551 -7.15 1.76 13.69
CA PRO A 551 -7.72 1.53 12.36
C PRO A 551 -6.62 1.58 11.30
N VAL A 552 -6.78 0.79 10.25
CA VAL A 552 -5.91 0.86 9.06
C VAL A 552 -6.76 0.97 7.81
N VAL A 553 -6.20 1.53 6.75
CA VAL A 553 -6.94 1.72 5.51
C VAL A 553 -7.39 0.38 4.93
N CYS A 554 -6.47 -0.58 4.76
CA CYS A 554 -6.78 -1.92 4.28
C CYS A 554 -5.56 -2.84 4.40
N GLU A 555 -5.80 -4.13 4.63
CA GLU A 555 -4.78 -5.18 4.48
C GLU A 555 -5.23 -6.28 3.51
N TRP A 556 -4.30 -7.09 2.99
CA TRP A 556 -4.63 -8.21 2.09
C TRP A 556 -5.51 -9.27 2.76
N ARG A 557 -5.25 -9.55 4.04
CA ARG A 557 -5.97 -10.57 4.80
C ARG A 557 -7.45 -10.21 4.95
N ASP A 558 -7.78 -8.93 5.10
CA ASP A 558 -9.13 -8.37 5.26
C ASP A 558 -10.11 -8.94 4.23
N GLY A 559 -9.64 -9.20 3.01
CA GLY A 559 -10.43 -9.78 1.93
C GLY A 559 -11.11 -11.11 2.27
N THR A 560 -10.67 -11.89 3.28
CA THR A 560 -11.41 -13.09 3.73
C THR A 560 -12.86 -12.75 4.11
N GLN A 561 -13.10 -11.53 4.58
CA GLN A 561 -14.42 -11.08 5.03
C GLN A 561 -15.44 -10.98 3.88
N MET A 562 -14.99 -11.02 2.61
CA MET A 562 -15.88 -11.05 1.45
C MET A 562 -16.83 -12.26 1.42
N TYR A 563 -16.52 -13.36 2.13
CA TYR A 563 -17.43 -14.49 2.27
C TYR A 563 -18.68 -14.18 3.11
N PHE A 564 -18.64 -13.11 3.89
CA PHE A 564 -19.70 -12.74 4.83
C PHE A 564 -20.33 -11.40 4.47
N SER A 565 -19.55 -10.45 3.94
CA SER A 565 -20.00 -9.11 3.55
C SER A 565 -19.74 -8.83 2.07
N ALA A 566 -20.80 -8.73 1.27
CA ALA A 566 -20.70 -8.47 -0.16
C ALA A 566 -20.29 -7.03 -0.48
N SER A 567 -20.84 -6.06 0.27
CA SER A 567 -20.51 -4.64 0.14
C SER A 567 -19.04 -4.38 0.49
N PHE A 568 -18.54 -5.02 1.55
CA PHE A 568 -17.14 -4.92 1.94
C PHE A 568 -16.18 -5.44 0.88
N ALA A 569 -16.56 -6.45 0.08
CA ALA A 569 -15.67 -7.00 -0.95
C ALA A 569 -15.23 -5.92 -1.96
N ARG A 570 -16.18 -5.09 -2.42
CA ARG A 570 -15.89 -3.99 -3.36
C ARG A 570 -15.04 -2.90 -2.70
N GLU A 571 -15.38 -2.54 -1.47
CA GLU A 571 -14.66 -1.51 -0.71
C GLU A 571 -13.22 -1.94 -0.39
N TRP A 572 -13.04 -3.20 0.03
CA TRP A 572 -11.74 -3.82 0.24
C TRP A 572 -10.89 -3.75 -1.03
N PHE A 573 -11.44 -4.16 -2.18
CA PHE A 573 -10.68 -4.13 -3.43
C PHE A 573 -10.30 -2.71 -3.85
N ARG A 574 -11.23 -1.74 -3.72
CA ARG A 574 -10.95 -0.32 -4.01
C ARG A 574 -9.79 0.21 -3.17
N ARG A 575 -9.82 -0.02 -1.86
CA ARG A 575 -8.76 0.41 -0.94
C ARG A 575 -7.44 -0.32 -1.18
N LEU A 576 -7.51 -1.62 -1.43
CA LEU A 576 -6.33 -2.42 -1.75
C LEU A 576 -5.65 -1.92 -3.03
N ASN A 577 -6.41 -1.59 -4.08
CA ASN A 577 -5.88 -1.06 -5.33
C ASN A 577 -5.25 0.34 -5.15
N ALA A 578 -5.74 1.15 -4.20
CA ALA A 578 -5.10 2.42 -3.85
C ALA A 578 -3.73 2.20 -3.17
N LEU A 579 -3.60 1.16 -2.34
CA LEU A 579 -2.33 0.74 -1.71
C LEU A 579 -1.42 -0.08 -2.64
N ARG A 580 -1.96 -0.60 -3.74
CA ARG A 580 -1.28 -1.46 -4.71
C ARG A 580 -1.70 -1.03 -6.11
N ARG A 581 -1.11 0.07 -6.59
CA ARG A 581 -1.49 0.70 -7.86
C ARG A 581 -1.34 -0.26 -9.03
N ASP A 582 -2.20 -0.06 -10.02
CA ASP A 582 -2.22 -0.78 -11.30
C ASP A 582 -2.65 -2.26 -11.18
N MET A 583 -3.39 -2.62 -10.12
CA MET A 583 -4.05 -3.92 -10.09
C MET A 583 -5.22 -3.96 -11.06
N VAL A 584 -5.06 -4.72 -12.16
CA VAL A 584 -6.11 -4.96 -13.15
C VAL A 584 -6.40 -6.45 -13.17
N LEU A 585 -7.66 -6.82 -12.94
CA LEU A 585 -8.10 -8.21 -12.90
C LEU A 585 -8.69 -8.65 -14.23
N ASP A 586 -8.34 -9.86 -14.69
CA ASP A 586 -9.08 -10.52 -15.76
C ASP A 586 -10.42 -11.10 -15.27
N ALA A 587 -11.18 -11.70 -16.19
CA ALA A 587 -12.45 -12.37 -15.89
C ALA A 587 -12.33 -13.57 -14.93
N ARG A 588 -11.10 -14.02 -14.63
CA ARG A 588 -10.81 -15.06 -13.63
C ARG A 588 -10.17 -14.46 -12.38
N GLY A 589 -10.16 -13.14 -12.17
CA GLY A 589 -9.55 -12.54 -10.98
C GLY A 589 -8.03 -12.67 -10.91
N ARG A 590 -7.35 -13.00 -12.02
CA ARG A 590 -5.89 -12.96 -12.10
C ARG A 590 -5.46 -11.54 -12.40
N ASN A 591 -4.44 -11.08 -11.69
CA ASN A 591 -3.85 -9.79 -12.01
C ASN A 591 -3.10 -9.89 -13.35
N VAL A 592 -3.45 -9.05 -14.31
CA VAL A 592 -2.87 -9.05 -15.66
C VAL A 592 -1.74 -8.04 -15.82
N LEU A 593 -1.58 -7.12 -14.87
CA LEU A 593 -0.50 -6.12 -14.87
C LEU A 593 0.37 -6.25 -13.60
N SER A 594 1.63 -5.86 -13.73
CA SER A 594 2.52 -5.71 -12.57
C SER A 594 2.02 -4.53 -11.73
N TYR A 595 1.70 -4.77 -10.47
CA TYR A 595 1.26 -3.74 -9.55
C TYR A 595 2.43 -3.18 -8.73
N LYS A 596 2.32 -1.91 -8.32
CA LYS A 596 3.29 -1.27 -7.42
C LYS A 596 2.73 -1.28 -6.00
N PRO A 597 3.31 -2.04 -5.05
CA PRO A 597 2.87 -1.98 -3.66
C PRO A 597 3.25 -0.63 -3.03
N LEU A 598 2.61 -0.29 -1.91
CA LEU A 598 2.80 0.97 -1.17
C LEU A 598 4.28 1.32 -0.98
N GLU A 599 5.10 0.34 -0.57
CA GLU A 599 6.55 0.50 -0.37
C GLU A 599 7.36 0.72 -1.65
N ARG A 600 6.75 0.71 -2.83
CA ARG A 600 7.41 1.07 -4.10
C ARG A 600 6.84 2.33 -4.75
N LEU A 601 5.78 2.92 -4.19
CA LEU A 601 5.22 4.17 -4.67
C LEU A 601 6.16 5.36 -4.39
N GLY A 602 6.00 6.42 -5.18
CA GLY A 602 6.66 7.70 -4.95
C GLY A 602 6.06 8.44 -3.76
N GLU A 603 6.84 9.32 -3.12
CA GLU A 603 6.46 10.01 -1.88
C GLU A 603 5.18 10.84 -2.07
N GLU A 604 5.03 11.55 -3.18
CA GLU A 604 3.83 12.33 -3.50
C GLU A 604 2.57 11.45 -3.64
N GLU A 605 2.72 10.27 -4.23
CA GLU A 605 1.60 9.34 -4.40
C GLU A 605 1.16 8.73 -3.07
N ILE A 606 2.13 8.43 -2.20
CA ILE A 606 1.87 7.96 -0.84
C ILE A 606 1.14 9.05 -0.05
N ILE A 607 1.62 10.29 -0.10
CA ILE A 607 0.99 11.44 0.57
C ILE A 607 -0.43 11.66 0.05
N ARG A 608 -0.64 11.61 -1.28
CA ARG A 608 -1.98 11.72 -1.89
C ARG A 608 -2.92 10.63 -1.39
N THR A 609 -2.45 9.39 -1.36
CA THR A 609 -3.23 8.24 -0.84
C THR A 609 -3.55 8.41 0.63
N ALA A 610 -2.59 8.90 1.44
CA ALA A 610 -2.82 9.15 2.85
C ALA A 610 -3.89 10.23 3.06
N LYS A 611 -3.86 11.32 2.27
CA LYS A 611 -4.88 12.37 2.29
C LYS A 611 -6.26 11.84 1.87
N GLU A 612 -6.35 11.03 0.81
CA GLU A 612 -7.61 10.43 0.34
C GLU A 612 -8.33 9.64 1.44
N TYR A 613 -7.57 8.88 2.22
CA TYR A 613 -8.12 8.03 3.29
C TYR A 613 -7.99 8.63 4.69
N GLN A 614 -7.61 9.90 4.80
CA GLN A 614 -7.40 10.59 6.07
C GLN A 614 -6.45 9.83 7.02
N ALA A 615 -5.42 9.19 6.47
CA ALA A 615 -4.40 8.49 7.24
C ALA A 615 -3.37 9.49 7.80
N GLN A 616 -3.21 9.51 9.12
CA GLN A 616 -2.26 10.38 9.81
C GLN A 616 -0.84 9.82 9.81
N TYR A 617 -0.69 8.52 9.56
CA TYR A 617 0.61 7.84 9.60
C TYR A 617 0.76 6.81 8.48
N ILE A 618 1.99 6.62 8.04
CA ILE A 618 2.38 5.69 6.98
C ILE A 618 3.46 4.78 7.53
N ILE A 619 3.29 3.47 7.41
CA ILE A 619 4.32 2.49 7.78
C ILE A 619 5.04 2.00 6.52
N LEU A 620 6.37 2.16 6.48
CA LEU A 620 7.20 1.69 5.37
C LEU A 620 8.45 0.96 5.89
N PRO A 621 8.99 -0.01 5.15
CA PRO A 621 10.26 -0.63 5.50
C PRO A 621 11.43 0.36 5.36
N LEU A 622 12.43 0.24 6.23
CA LEU A 622 13.64 1.09 6.26
C LEU A 622 14.74 0.62 5.28
N ASN A 623 14.39 -0.16 4.27
CA ASN A 623 15.35 -0.67 3.28
C ASN A 623 15.66 0.32 2.14
N ARG A 624 15.04 1.50 2.16
CA ARG A 624 15.19 2.56 1.17
C ARG A 624 15.07 3.92 1.88
N GLU A 625 15.95 4.85 1.55
CA GLU A 625 15.82 6.23 2.01
C GLU A 625 14.55 6.89 1.47
N ARG A 626 13.86 7.63 2.35
CA ARG A 626 12.59 8.30 2.06
C ARG A 626 12.70 9.76 2.42
N ASN A 627 12.19 10.62 1.53
CA ASN A 627 12.03 12.04 1.82
C ASN A 627 10.70 12.34 2.52
N LEU A 628 10.23 11.43 3.38
CA LEU A 628 9.03 11.62 4.19
C LEU A 628 9.45 11.95 5.62
N ARG A 629 8.67 12.78 6.31
CA ARG A 629 8.96 13.12 7.71
C ARG A 629 8.86 11.88 8.59
N LEU A 630 10.00 11.39 9.06
CA LEU A 630 10.09 10.28 9.99
C LEU A 630 9.62 10.71 11.38
N VAL A 631 8.67 9.97 11.94
CA VAL A 631 8.11 10.17 13.28
C VAL A 631 8.73 9.19 14.27
N TYR A 632 8.94 7.94 13.84
CA TYR A 632 9.54 6.88 14.63
C TYR A 632 10.17 5.83 13.72
N SER A 633 11.18 5.13 14.21
CA SER A 633 11.81 4.01 13.52
C SER A 633 12.31 2.98 14.51
N ASN A 634 12.32 1.71 14.09
CA ASN A 634 13.08 0.65 14.75
C ASN A 634 14.05 -0.02 13.75
N SER A 635 14.48 -1.25 14.01
CA SER A 635 15.47 -1.94 13.16
C SER A 635 14.98 -2.28 11.75
N ALA A 636 13.67 -2.26 11.48
CA ALA A 636 13.12 -2.66 10.17
C ALA A 636 12.04 -1.71 9.62
N TRP A 637 11.31 -0.99 10.47
CA TRP A 637 10.12 -0.21 10.09
C TRP A 637 10.23 1.26 10.49
N GLY A 638 9.80 2.13 9.59
CA GLY A 638 9.62 3.55 9.83
C GLY A 638 8.14 3.93 9.85
N VAL A 639 7.78 4.78 10.80
CA VAL A 639 6.51 5.50 10.86
C VAL A 639 6.75 6.90 10.32
N PHE A 640 6.03 7.26 9.27
CA PHE A 640 6.15 8.55 8.61
C PHE A 640 4.84 9.34 8.74
N ALA A 641 4.94 10.66 8.86
CA ALA A 641 3.81 11.55 8.65
C ALA A 641 3.56 11.71 7.13
N PRO A 642 2.33 11.99 6.68
CA PRO A 642 1.99 12.18 5.27
C PRO A 642 2.44 13.54 4.72
N GLU A 643 3.73 13.85 4.92
CA GLU A 643 4.39 15.07 4.47
C GLU A 643 5.87 14.81 4.19
N MET A 644 6.46 15.63 3.34
CA MET A 644 7.89 15.55 3.03
C MET A 644 8.74 16.03 4.21
N ASP A 645 9.95 15.50 4.40
CA ASP A 645 10.86 16.09 5.40
C ASP A 645 11.41 17.44 4.92
N ALA A 646 11.81 18.28 5.86
CA ALA A 646 12.42 19.57 5.57
C ALA A 646 13.89 19.36 5.17
N PRO A 647 14.38 19.94 4.06
CA PRO A 647 15.77 19.78 3.64
C PRO A 647 16.76 20.31 4.70
N PRO A 648 18.01 19.79 4.74
CA PRO A 648 19.05 20.27 5.65
C PRO A 648 19.25 21.78 5.52
N GLY A 649 19.36 22.51 6.63
CA GLY A 649 19.53 23.98 6.66
C GLY A 649 18.23 24.77 6.84
N VAL A 650 17.06 24.13 6.79
CA VAL A 650 15.79 24.76 7.20
C VAL A 650 15.80 24.97 8.71
N ILE A 651 15.65 26.22 9.16
CA ILE A 651 15.64 26.62 10.57
C ILE A 651 14.22 26.80 11.13
N ASP A 652 13.24 27.15 10.28
CA ASP A 652 11.82 27.23 10.63
C ASP A 652 11.03 26.27 9.74
N LYS A 653 10.82 25.05 10.24
CA LYS A 653 10.09 24.00 9.50
C LYS A 653 8.64 24.39 9.22
N LYS A 654 7.99 25.11 10.15
CA LYS A 654 6.59 25.53 9.96
C LYS A 654 6.50 26.48 8.77
N ARG A 655 7.32 27.52 8.74
CA ARG A 655 7.35 28.46 7.60
C ARG A 655 7.78 27.78 6.30
N TRP A 656 8.68 26.79 6.35
CA TRP A 656 9.04 26.01 5.17
C TRP A 656 7.82 25.31 4.55
N TYR A 657 7.01 24.64 5.37
CA TYR A 657 5.80 23.98 4.90
C TYR A 657 4.71 24.97 4.48
N ASP A 658 4.49 26.05 5.25
CA ASP A 658 3.52 27.09 4.92
C ASP A 658 3.79 27.70 3.53
N GLN A 659 5.07 27.83 3.12
CA GLN A 659 5.43 28.32 1.78
C GLN A 659 5.11 27.31 0.67
N ARG A 660 5.33 26.01 0.91
CA ARG A 660 4.97 24.96 -0.05
C ARG A 660 3.45 24.91 -0.23
N ASP A 661 2.71 24.98 0.87
CA ASP A 661 1.25 25.05 0.84
C ASP A 661 0.77 26.32 0.13
N PHE A 662 1.45 27.46 0.32
CA PHE A 662 1.13 28.69 -0.40
C PHE A 662 1.38 28.57 -1.90
N LEU A 663 2.50 27.97 -2.33
CA LEU A 663 2.76 27.71 -3.75
C LEU A 663 1.65 26.86 -4.36
N GLN A 664 1.31 25.74 -3.73
CA GLN A 664 0.35 24.77 -4.26
C GLN A 664 -1.10 25.27 -4.22
N ASN A 665 -1.50 25.94 -3.13
CA ASN A 665 -2.91 26.29 -2.91
C ASN A 665 -3.25 27.75 -3.25
N VAL A 666 -2.25 28.61 -3.45
CA VAL A 666 -2.45 30.04 -3.80
C VAL A 666 -1.78 30.38 -5.12
N ALA A 667 -0.47 30.18 -5.26
CA ALA A 667 0.27 30.64 -6.43
C ALA A 667 -0.11 29.88 -7.71
N GLU A 668 -0.10 28.54 -7.69
CA GLU A 668 -0.45 27.72 -8.85
C GLU A 668 -1.90 27.94 -9.33
N PRO A 669 -2.93 27.93 -8.46
CA PRO A 669 -4.29 28.30 -8.88
C PRO A 669 -4.38 29.75 -9.41
N SER A 670 -3.59 30.67 -8.87
CA SER A 670 -3.54 32.05 -9.35
C SER A 670 -2.98 32.16 -10.76
N ILE A 671 -2.01 31.34 -11.14
CA ILE A 671 -1.50 31.27 -12.52
C ILE A 671 -2.62 30.88 -13.49
N GLU A 672 -3.36 29.81 -13.19
CA GLU A 672 -4.49 29.36 -14.02
C GLU A 672 -5.59 30.43 -14.14
N LYS A 673 -5.82 31.20 -13.06
CA LYS A 673 -6.83 32.26 -13.01
C LYS A 673 -6.39 33.54 -13.73
N HIS A 674 -5.14 33.98 -13.55
CA HIS A 674 -4.71 35.33 -13.90
C HIS A 674 -3.76 35.39 -15.10
N ARG A 675 -3.17 34.28 -15.51
CA ARG A 675 -2.22 34.21 -16.63
C ARG A 675 -2.73 33.46 -17.85
N LYS A 676 -3.89 32.81 -17.76
CA LYS A 676 -4.53 32.11 -18.86
C LYS A 676 -5.92 32.68 -19.17
N GLY A 677 -6.35 32.49 -20.41
CA GLY A 677 -7.66 32.86 -20.91
C GLY A 677 -8.20 31.80 -21.87
N ASP A 678 -9.52 31.74 -21.99
CA ASP A 678 -10.19 30.87 -22.95
C ASP A 678 -10.19 31.51 -24.34
N MET A 679 -9.99 30.70 -25.37
CA MET A 679 -9.98 31.09 -26.77
C MET A 679 -10.73 30.06 -27.61
N ARG A 680 -11.68 30.54 -28.42
CA ARG A 680 -12.40 29.78 -29.43
C ARG A 680 -11.92 30.22 -30.81
N LEU A 681 -11.20 29.35 -31.50
CA LEU A 681 -10.77 29.57 -32.88
C LEU A 681 -11.87 29.05 -33.81
N GLU A 682 -12.42 29.87 -34.70
CA GLU A 682 -13.45 29.47 -35.66
C GLU A 682 -12.85 29.44 -37.07
N LEU A 683 -12.61 28.24 -37.59
CA LEU A 683 -11.96 28.01 -38.88
C LEU A 683 -12.99 27.90 -39.99
N VAL A 684 -12.81 28.72 -41.03
CA VAL A 684 -13.66 28.70 -42.23
C VAL A 684 -12.83 28.63 -43.51
N ASP A 685 -13.40 28.03 -44.55
CA ASP A 685 -12.80 27.96 -45.88
C ASP A 685 -12.86 29.31 -46.62
N ALA A 686 -12.33 29.33 -47.85
CA ALA A 686 -12.30 30.52 -48.70
C ALA A 686 -13.70 31.13 -48.97
N SER A 687 -14.75 30.29 -48.93
CA SER A 687 -16.16 30.65 -49.13
C SER A 687 -16.92 30.96 -47.83
N GLY A 688 -16.25 30.89 -46.68
CA GLY A 688 -16.83 31.17 -45.37
C GLY A 688 -17.55 30.00 -44.71
N ARG A 689 -17.46 28.78 -45.29
CA ARG A 689 -18.04 27.56 -44.70
C ARG A 689 -17.14 27.01 -43.59
N PRO A 690 -17.70 26.51 -42.47
CA PRO A 690 -16.90 25.92 -41.39
C PRO A 690 -16.07 24.72 -41.85
N LEU A 691 -14.82 24.66 -41.40
CA LEU A 691 -13.93 23.51 -41.60
C LEU A 691 -14.12 22.54 -40.45
N ALA A 692 -15.02 21.56 -40.60
CA ALA A 692 -15.30 20.57 -39.57
C ALA A 692 -14.28 19.42 -39.55
N GLU A 693 -14.03 18.87 -38.35
CA GLU A 693 -13.18 17.69 -38.13
C GLU A 693 -11.73 17.79 -38.66
N VAL A 694 -11.19 19.00 -38.85
CA VAL A 694 -9.81 19.19 -39.33
C VAL A 694 -8.80 19.19 -38.16
N PRO A 695 -7.67 18.45 -38.27
CA PRO A 695 -6.62 18.47 -37.27
C PRO A 695 -5.98 19.84 -37.13
N CYS A 696 -5.85 20.31 -35.89
CA CYS A 696 -5.26 21.56 -35.48
C CYS A 696 -4.16 21.34 -34.45
N GLU A 697 -3.05 22.05 -34.62
CA GLU A 697 -1.97 22.14 -33.65
C GLU A 697 -1.73 23.62 -33.31
N VAL A 698 -1.74 23.94 -32.02
CA VAL A 698 -1.48 25.27 -31.50
C VAL A 698 -0.22 25.23 -30.66
N SER A 699 0.76 26.06 -31.03
CA SER A 699 1.95 26.30 -30.22
C SER A 699 2.03 27.77 -29.88
N GLN A 700 2.19 28.07 -28.60
CA GLN A 700 2.60 29.41 -28.20
C GLN A 700 3.97 29.73 -28.82
N THR A 701 4.19 31.00 -29.16
CA THR A 701 5.43 31.52 -29.75
C THR A 701 6.05 32.63 -28.90
N ARG A 702 5.23 33.37 -28.13
CA ARG A 702 5.70 34.41 -27.21
C ARG A 702 4.78 34.56 -25.99
N HIS A 703 5.35 34.92 -24.84
CA HIS A 703 4.59 35.27 -23.64
C HIS A 703 4.19 36.75 -23.62
N ALA A 704 3.01 37.05 -23.08
CA ALA A 704 2.63 38.41 -22.70
C ALA A 704 3.25 38.87 -21.37
N PHE A 705 3.63 37.93 -20.49
CA PHE A 705 4.39 38.24 -19.28
C PHE A 705 5.88 38.40 -19.64
N GLY A 706 6.55 39.38 -19.06
CA GLY A 706 7.97 39.62 -19.31
C GLY A 706 8.85 38.70 -18.47
N PHE A 707 9.31 37.60 -19.06
CA PHE A 707 10.38 36.79 -18.49
C PHE A 707 11.70 37.25 -19.06
N GLY A 708 12.46 38.00 -18.27
CA GLY A 708 13.62 38.71 -18.77
C GLY A 708 14.95 38.33 -18.17
N CYS A 709 15.98 38.71 -18.92
CA CYS A 709 17.33 38.80 -18.44
C CYS A 709 17.97 40.06 -19.04
N SER A 710 18.95 40.64 -18.35
CA SER A 710 19.74 41.74 -18.89
C SER A 710 20.98 41.22 -19.62
N LEU A 711 21.44 41.96 -20.62
CA LEU A 711 22.72 41.73 -21.30
C LEU A 711 23.75 42.82 -20.91
N PRO A 712 25.06 42.51 -20.96
CA PRO A 712 26.13 43.49 -20.73
C PRO A 712 26.27 44.42 -21.96
N PHE A 713 27.38 45.14 -22.07
CA PHE A 713 27.70 45.98 -23.22
C PHE A 713 27.77 45.15 -24.53
N PHE A 714 27.50 45.76 -25.68
CA PHE A 714 27.65 45.12 -27.00
C PHE A 714 28.98 45.46 -27.69
N LEU A 715 29.67 46.51 -27.22
CA LEU A 715 30.93 47.01 -27.73
C LEU A 715 31.99 47.09 -26.62
N PRO A 716 33.26 46.82 -26.95
CA PRO A 716 34.38 46.98 -26.02
C PRO A 716 34.72 48.46 -25.76
N GLU A 717 34.48 49.36 -26.71
CA GLU A 717 34.77 50.82 -26.62
C GLU A 717 33.79 51.57 -25.69
N SER A 718 32.72 50.90 -25.27
CA SER A 718 31.81 51.34 -24.21
C SER A 718 32.51 51.46 -22.84
N ILE A 719 33.67 50.83 -22.71
CA ILE A 719 34.54 50.82 -21.55
C ILE A 719 35.45 52.06 -21.61
N GLY A 720 35.06 53.14 -20.94
CA GLY A 720 35.91 54.33 -20.84
C GLY A 720 35.16 55.60 -20.46
N ALA A 721 34.67 55.66 -19.22
CA ALA A 721 34.47 56.94 -18.55
C ALA A 721 35.44 56.96 -17.38
N ASP A 722 36.32 57.96 -17.32
CA ASP A 722 37.23 58.18 -16.19
C ASP A 722 36.41 58.36 -14.92
N GLY A 723 36.20 57.26 -14.19
CA GLY A 723 35.45 57.33 -12.95
C GLY A 723 34.98 56.07 -12.26
N GLY A 724 35.75 54.99 -12.23
CA GLY A 724 35.62 53.95 -11.18
C GLY A 724 34.39 53.06 -11.21
N ASP A 725 33.61 53.04 -12.30
CA ASP A 725 32.49 52.11 -12.48
C ASP A 725 32.93 50.79 -13.15
N VAL A 726 32.07 49.77 -13.03
CA VAL A 726 32.33 48.36 -13.36
C VAL A 726 32.66 48.16 -14.84
N ILE A 727 33.79 47.52 -15.11
CA ILE A 727 34.22 47.08 -16.43
C ILE A 727 33.75 45.64 -16.63
N LEU A 728 32.77 45.44 -17.52
CA LEU A 728 32.34 44.10 -17.97
C LEU A 728 32.78 43.88 -19.42
N PRO A 729 33.14 42.64 -19.80
CA PRO A 729 33.37 42.31 -21.20
C PRO A 729 32.08 42.48 -22.02
N PRO A 730 32.19 42.73 -23.35
CA PRO A 730 31.03 42.77 -24.22
C PRO A 730 30.35 41.39 -24.29
N VAL A 731 29.06 41.40 -24.62
CA VAL A 731 28.23 40.20 -24.72
C VAL A 731 28.80 39.21 -25.73
N HIS A 732 28.89 37.94 -25.33
CA HIS A 732 29.36 36.86 -26.17
C HIS A 732 28.22 36.26 -27.02
N GLU A 733 28.50 35.73 -28.23
CA GLU A 733 27.44 35.18 -29.10
C GLU A 733 26.66 34.04 -28.41
N LYS A 734 27.37 33.23 -27.61
CA LYS A 734 26.76 32.13 -26.85
C LYS A 734 25.77 32.65 -25.81
N GLU A 735 26.02 33.80 -25.19
CA GLU A 735 25.04 34.42 -24.27
C GLU A 735 23.76 34.80 -25.02
N LEU A 736 23.89 35.39 -26.22
CA LEU A 736 22.76 35.74 -27.07
C LEU A 736 21.96 34.51 -27.48
N ALA A 737 22.64 33.40 -27.83
CA ALA A 737 21.98 32.14 -28.15
C ALA A 737 21.22 31.57 -26.94
N ARG A 738 21.86 31.53 -25.76
CA ARG A 738 21.22 31.04 -24.51
C ARG A 738 20.06 31.92 -24.09
N PHE A 739 20.14 33.23 -24.29
CA PHE A 739 19.05 34.15 -23.98
C PHE A 739 17.75 33.74 -24.67
N LEU A 740 17.80 33.49 -25.99
CA LEU A 740 16.63 33.19 -26.82
C LEU A 740 15.96 31.87 -26.46
N GLU A 741 16.67 30.95 -25.80
CA GLU A 741 16.09 29.69 -25.32
C GLU A 741 15.02 29.90 -24.24
N VAL A 742 15.08 30.99 -23.47
CA VAL A 742 14.27 31.17 -22.26
C VAL A 742 13.51 32.48 -22.27
N PHE A 743 14.20 33.60 -22.51
CA PHE A 743 13.70 34.94 -22.21
C PHE A 743 13.02 35.60 -23.42
N ASN A 744 12.04 36.47 -23.15
CA ASN A 744 11.30 37.26 -24.15
C ASN A 744 11.31 38.78 -23.86
N TYR A 745 12.03 39.18 -22.80
CA TYR A 745 12.02 40.51 -22.24
C TYR A 745 13.41 40.89 -21.75
N SER A 746 13.77 42.17 -21.78
CA SER A 746 15.08 42.61 -21.30
C SER A 746 15.05 44.02 -20.71
N VAL A 747 15.67 44.17 -19.54
CA VAL A 747 15.98 45.47 -18.97
C VAL A 747 17.39 45.87 -19.43
N ILE A 748 17.51 47.06 -20.02
CA ILE A 748 18.79 47.56 -20.56
C ILE A 748 19.71 47.91 -19.38
N ALA A 749 20.72 47.08 -19.11
CA ALA A 749 21.48 47.18 -17.86
C ALA A 749 22.46 48.36 -17.81
N TYR A 750 23.27 48.56 -18.85
CA TYR A 750 24.38 49.54 -18.81
C TYR A 750 24.34 50.57 -19.92
N SER A 751 24.25 50.15 -21.19
CA SER A 751 24.32 51.05 -22.35
C SER A 751 23.31 52.20 -22.33
N GLY A 752 22.20 52.01 -21.60
CA GLY A 752 21.16 53.02 -21.36
C GLY A 752 21.46 54.04 -20.27
N LYS A 753 22.51 53.88 -19.45
CA LYS A 753 22.79 54.82 -18.35
C LYS A 753 23.38 56.12 -18.89
N TRP A 754 22.94 57.25 -18.34
CA TRP A 754 23.34 58.59 -18.79
C TRP A 754 24.86 58.79 -18.80
N VAL A 755 25.57 58.25 -17.81
CA VAL A 755 27.04 58.31 -17.73
C VAL A 755 27.75 57.73 -18.98
N TYR A 756 27.19 56.72 -19.64
CA TYR A 756 27.78 56.13 -20.84
C TYR A 756 27.33 56.81 -22.13
N ILE A 757 26.10 57.34 -22.14
CA ILE A 757 25.50 58.03 -23.29
C ILE A 757 26.12 59.42 -23.48
N GLU A 758 26.42 60.14 -22.40
CA GLU A 758 26.93 61.52 -22.45
C GLU A 758 28.08 61.72 -21.47
N ARG A 759 29.19 61.04 -21.76
CA ARG A 759 30.42 61.08 -20.94
C ARG A 759 30.96 62.50 -20.79
N GLU A 760 30.87 63.27 -21.87
CA GLU A 760 31.21 64.69 -21.96
C GLU A 760 29.95 65.47 -22.35
N GLU A 761 29.73 66.64 -21.74
CA GLU A 761 28.55 67.47 -21.99
C GLU A 761 28.44 67.79 -23.50
N GLY A 762 27.29 67.47 -24.09
CA GLY A 762 27.01 67.72 -25.51
C GLY A 762 27.57 66.68 -26.48
N LYS A 763 28.39 65.71 -26.05
CA LYS A 763 28.86 64.60 -26.90
C LYS A 763 28.12 63.31 -26.57
N ARG A 764 27.28 62.85 -27.51
CA ARG A 764 26.42 61.68 -27.36
C ARG A 764 27.02 60.42 -28.00
N TYR A 765 27.05 59.32 -27.26
CA TYR A 765 27.55 58.01 -27.70
C TYR A 765 26.42 56.97 -27.66
N TYR A 766 25.80 56.69 -28.81
CA TYR A 766 24.63 55.80 -28.91
C TYR A 766 24.94 54.40 -29.46
N ASP A 767 26.10 54.19 -30.08
CA ASP A 767 26.38 52.98 -30.89
C ASP A 767 26.17 51.65 -30.15
N ASP A 768 26.55 51.59 -28.87
CA ASP A 768 26.37 50.41 -28.03
C ASP A 768 24.90 50.15 -27.69
N LEU A 769 24.17 51.21 -27.33
CA LEU A 769 22.74 51.16 -27.04
C LEU A 769 21.94 50.81 -28.31
N ASP A 770 22.32 51.37 -29.46
CA ASP A 770 21.70 51.06 -30.75
C ASP A 770 21.86 49.57 -31.09
N ARG A 771 23.05 48.99 -30.91
CA ARG A 771 23.27 47.55 -31.13
C ARG A 771 22.42 46.66 -30.23
N TYR A 772 22.28 47.04 -28.96
CA TYR A 772 21.41 46.32 -28.03
C TYR A 772 19.95 46.42 -28.50
N VAL A 773 19.46 47.63 -28.77
CA VAL A 773 18.07 47.86 -29.23
C VAL A 773 17.79 47.11 -30.53
N ASP A 774 18.70 47.17 -31.51
CA ASP A 774 18.54 46.51 -32.80
C ASP A 774 18.54 44.98 -32.66
N TRP A 775 19.36 44.42 -31.78
CA TRP A 775 19.32 42.99 -31.48
C TRP A 775 17.99 42.57 -30.85
N CYS A 776 17.49 43.35 -29.89
CA CYS A 776 16.18 43.09 -29.28
C CYS A 776 15.04 43.17 -30.30
N VAL A 777 15.03 44.20 -31.15
CA VAL A 777 14.04 44.37 -32.22
C VAL A 777 14.09 43.19 -33.20
N LYS A 778 15.28 42.82 -33.66
CA LYS A 778 15.48 41.69 -34.58
C LYS A 778 14.93 40.37 -34.03
N ASN A 779 15.03 40.16 -32.72
CA ASN A 779 14.61 38.92 -32.06
C ASN A 779 13.25 39.03 -31.34
N ASN A 780 12.50 40.11 -31.57
CA ASN A 780 11.18 40.35 -30.97
C ASN A 780 11.19 40.30 -29.41
N ILE A 781 12.24 40.88 -28.81
CA ILE A 781 12.42 40.99 -27.37
C ILE A 781 11.86 42.33 -26.90
N GLU A 782 10.94 42.30 -25.92
CA GLU A 782 10.40 43.52 -25.31
C GLU A 782 11.46 44.17 -24.42
N MET A 783 11.58 45.49 -24.49
CA MET A 783 12.61 46.24 -23.78
C MET A 783 12.02 47.16 -22.72
N GLU A 784 12.69 47.24 -21.57
CA GLU A 784 12.51 48.30 -20.58
C GLU A 784 13.80 49.12 -20.46
N PHE A 785 13.65 50.44 -20.65
CA PHE A 785 14.74 51.38 -20.50
C PHE A 785 15.03 51.62 -19.02
N HIS A 786 16.23 51.27 -18.59
CA HIS A 786 16.75 51.52 -17.27
C HIS A 786 18.01 52.40 -17.43
N TYR A 787 17.92 53.71 -17.27
CA TYR A 787 16.82 54.58 -16.79
C TYR A 787 17.06 56.01 -17.32
N ILE A 788 16.08 56.91 -17.19
CA ILE A 788 16.28 58.33 -17.51
C ILE A 788 17.02 59.07 -16.38
N THR A 789 16.64 58.89 -15.11
CA THR A 789 17.41 59.40 -13.95
C THR A 789 18.02 58.30 -13.11
N GLY A 790 19.25 58.52 -12.63
CA GLY A 790 20.02 57.55 -11.84
C GLY A 790 21.49 57.95 -11.81
N ILE A 791 22.42 57.02 -12.09
CA ILE A 791 23.84 57.32 -12.25
C ILE A 791 24.02 58.27 -13.44
N PHE A 792 24.41 59.50 -13.14
CA PHE A 792 24.56 60.60 -14.08
C PHE A 792 26.02 61.01 -14.28
N PRO A 793 26.38 61.65 -15.41
CA PRO A 793 27.75 62.06 -15.71
C PRO A 793 28.37 63.00 -14.66
N ARG A 794 29.69 62.94 -14.49
CA ARG A 794 30.42 63.78 -13.52
C ARG A 794 30.25 65.28 -13.78
N TRP A 795 30.21 65.71 -15.04
CA TRP A 795 30.05 67.12 -15.43
C TRP A 795 28.73 67.73 -14.95
N LEU A 796 27.71 66.93 -14.66
CA LEU A 796 26.43 67.40 -14.13
C LEU A 796 26.52 67.84 -12.65
N ARG A 797 27.50 67.30 -11.89
CA ARG A 797 27.67 67.60 -10.45
C ARG A 797 28.05 69.05 -10.17
N THR A 798 28.70 69.71 -11.13
CA THR A 798 29.18 71.09 -10.99
C THR A 798 28.16 72.13 -11.46
N LYS A 799 27.01 71.71 -11.98
CA LYS A 799 25.93 72.57 -12.48
C LYS A 799 24.99 73.02 -11.36
N THR A 800 24.35 74.17 -11.54
CA THR A 800 23.30 74.68 -10.65
C THR A 800 22.03 73.81 -10.74
N PRO A 801 21.13 73.86 -9.74
CA PRO A 801 19.85 73.15 -9.76
C PRO A 801 19.01 73.35 -11.04
N SER A 802 19.00 74.56 -11.59
CA SER A 802 18.25 74.88 -12.83
C SER A 802 18.90 74.24 -14.05
N GLU A 803 20.22 74.34 -14.16
CA GLU A 803 20.99 73.72 -15.25
C GLU A 803 20.90 72.19 -15.22
N GLN A 804 20.88 71.59 -14.02
CA GLN A 804 20.66 70.15 -13.85
C GLN A 804 19.28 69.71 -14.36
N ALA A 805 18.23 70.46 -14.00
CA ALA A 805 16.88 70.19 -14.46
C ALA A 805 16.76 70.32 -15.99
N GLU A 806 17.37 71.36 -16.56
CA GLU A 806 17.35 71.60 -18.01
C GLU A 806 18.14 70.53 -18.77
N ALA A 807 19.33 70.15 -18.29
CA ALA A 807 20.12 69.07 -18.86
C ALA A 807 19.38 67.73 -18.81
N LEU A 808 18.70 67.44 -17.70
CA LEU A 808 17.89 66.24 -17.57
C LEU A 808 16.70 66.24 -18.54
N ALA A 809 15.99 67.38 -18.66
CA ALA A 809 14.88 67.50 -19.60
C ALA A 809 15.35 67.34 -21.06
N ARG A 810 16.53 67.88 -21.43
CA ARG A 810 17.16 67.62 -22.74
C ARG A 810 17.47 66.14 -22.93
N HIS A 811 18.11 65.51 -21.94
CA HIS A 811 18.43 64.07 -21.99
C HIS A 811 17.20 63.19 -22.18
N ALA A 812 16.13 63.45 -21.42
CA ALA A 812 14.88 62.74 -21.56
C ALA A 812 14.26 62.91 -22.96
N ARG A 813 14.20 64.15 -23.47
CA ARG A 813 13.67 64.43 -24.82
C ARG A 813 14.45 63.71 -25.91
N ASP A 814 15.78 63.77 -25.87
CA ASP A 814 16.64 63.13 -26.86
C ASP A 814 16.44 61.60 -26.88
N LEU A 815 16.36 60.98 -25.71
CA LEU A 815 16.11 59.54 -25.57
C LEU A 815 14.75 59.12 -26.10
N ILE A 816 13.70 59.84 -25.71
CA ILE A 816 12.32 59.53 -26.11
C ILE A 816 12.15 59.75 -27.62
N ALA A 817 12.74 60.80 -28.18
CA ALA A 817 12.74 61.05 -29.62
C ALA A 817 13.46 59.94 -30.41
N ARG A 818 14.59 59.43 -29.92
CA ARG A 818 15.39 58.41 -30.61
C ARG A 818 14.85 56.98 -30.47
N TYR A 819 14.32 56.64 -29.29
CA TYR A 819 14.01 55.25 -28.95
C TYR A 819 12.53 54.98 -28.61
N GLY A 820 11.68 55.99 -28.41
CA GLY A 820 10.29 55.80 -28.00
C GLY A 820 9.45 54.94 -28.96
N ASP A 821 9.83 54.86 -30.24
CA ASP A 821 9.17 53.98 -31.20
C ASP A 821 9.50 52.48 -30.99
N ARG A 822 10.70 52.18 -30.47
CA ARG A 822 11.20 50.80 -30.28
C ARG A 822 11.13 50.33 -28.83
N ILE A 823 11.28 51.22 -27.86
CA ILE A 823 11.24 50.93 -26.42
C ILE A 823 9.95 51.50 -25.84
N LYS A 824 9.11 50.63 -25.29
CA LYS A 824 7.75 51.00 -24.84
C LYS A 824 7.61 51.17 -23.33
N ILE A 825 8.64 50.82 -22.56
CA ILE A 825 8.62 50.80 -21.10
C ILE A 825 9.84 51.55 -20.60
N TRP A 826 9.63 52.54 -19.72
CA TRP A 826 10.65 53.49 -19.32
C TRP A 826 10.67 53.70 -17.81
N GLN A 827 11.80 53.37 -17.19
CA GLN A 827 12.10 53.80 -15.84
C GLN A 827 12.57 55.25 -15.90
N VAL A 828 11.66 56.17 -15.54
CA VAL A 828 11.97 57.60 -15.52
C VAL A 828 12.89 57.91 -14.35
N VAL A 829 12.68 57.28 -13.19
CA VAL A 829 13.48 57.50 -11.98
C VAL A 829 14.05 56.20 -11.44
N ASN A 830 15.35 56.20 -11.12
CA ASN A 830 16.01 55.14 -10.36
C ASN A 830 16.60 55.69 -9.04
N ASP A 831 16.42 54.98 -7.92
CA ASP A 831 17.01 55.26 -6.59
C ASP A 831 16.85 56.72 -6.11
N LYS A 832 15.75 57.37 -6.50
CA LYS A 832 15.40 58.76 -6.15
C LYS A 832 16.34 59.83 -6.72
N TYR A 833 17.32 59.45 -7.55
CA TYR A 833 18.24 60.40 -8.15
C TYR A 833 17.49 61.41 -9.01
N LEU A 834 17.72 62.70 -8.76
CA LEU A 834 17.08 63.82 -9.47
C LEU A 834 15.54 63.78 -9.47
N LEU A 835 14.90 63.01 -8.57
CA LEU A 835 13.45 62.80 -8.51
C LEU A 835 12.64 64.11 -8.59
N ARG A 836 13.08 65.14 -7.85
CA ARG A 836 12.40 66.46 -7.78
C ARG A 836 12.26 67.17 -9.12
N TYR A 837 13.05 66.80 -10.14
CA TYR A 837 13.04 67.42 -11.46
C TYR A 837 12.24 66.63 -12.50
N THR A 838 11.67 65.49 -12.12
CA THR A 838 10.99 64.58 -13.05
C THR A 838 9.52 64.85 -13.35
N PRO A 839 8.72 65.55 -12.52
CA PRO A 839 7.30 65.78 -12.84
C PRO A 839 7.06 66.40 -14.23
N PRO A 840 7.79 67.46 -14.66
CA PRO A 840 7.63 68.01 -16.01
C PRO A 840 7.98 67.02 -17.13
N ILE A 841 8.92 66.10 -16.87
CA ILE A 841 9.33 65.07 -17.83
C ILE A 841 8.21 64.04 -18.01
N PHE A 842 7.58 63.61 -16.92
CA PHE A 842 6.41 62.74 -17.00
C PHE A 842 5.29 63.40 -17.80
N GLU A 843 4.94 64.64 -17.50
CA GLU A 843 3.89 65.38 -18.21
C GLU A 843 4.19 65.53 -19.70
N GLU A 844 5.43 65.87 -20.06
CA GLU A 844 5.86 66.01 -21.45
C GLU A 844 5.75 64.68 -22.21
N ILE A 845 6.26 63.58 -21.63
CA ILE A 845 6.21 62.27 -22.28
C ILE A 845 4.75 61.81 -22.40
N ARG A 846 3.91 62.00 -21.37
CA ARG A 846 2.48 61.65 -21.44
C ARG A 846 1.74 62.43 -22.53
N LYS A 847 2.10 63.70 -22.73
CA LYS A 847 1.49 64.55 -23.75
C LYS A 847 1.92 64.15 -25.16
N THR A 848 3.20 63.80 -25.34
CA THR A 848 3.79 63.56 -26.67
C THR A 848 3.74 62.09 -27.10
N ARG A 849 3.77 61.17 -26.14
CA ARG A 849 3.89 59.72 -26.32
C ARG A 849 3.04 58.96 -25.28
N PRO A 850 1.69 59.11 -25.30
CA PRO A 850 0.80 58.51 -24.31
C PRO A 850 0.81 56.98 -24.30
N GLU A 851 1.31 56.33 -25.35
CA GLU A 851 1.43 54.88 -25.47
C GLU A 851 2.56 54.27 -24.62
N LEU A 852 3.52 55.09 -24.17
CA LEU A 852 4.67 54.62 -23.39
C LEU A 852 4.28 54.37 -21.93
N LYS A 853 4.79 53.27 -21.38
CA LYS A 853 4.63 52.94 -19.97
C LYS A 853 5.73 53.60 -19.15
N LEU A 854 5.36 54.43 -18.18
CA LEU A 854 6.30 55.19 -17.36
C LEU A 854 6.23 54.73 -15.91
N GLY A 855 7.39 54.42 -15.34
CA GLY A 855 7.52 53.97 -13.96
C GLY A 855 8.77 54.50 -13.29
N ILE A 856 8.95 54.09 -12.03
CA ILE A 856 10.14 54.38 -11.22
C ILE A 856 10.65 53.10 -10.56
N SER A 857 11.92 53.07 -10.18
CA SER A 857 12.61 51.92 -9.56
C SER A 857 13.40 52.29 -8.30
N ASP A 858 13.54 51.32 -7.39
CA ASP A 858 14.35 51.43 -6.16
C ASP A 858 14.71 50.03 -5.59
N CYS A 859 15.70 49.98 -4.69
CA CYS A 859 16.22 48.80 -4.00
C CYS A 859 15.25 48.25 -2.92
N THR A 860 14.02 47.89 -3.27
CA THR A 860 13.07 47.25 -2.34
C THR A 860 13.62 45.91 -1.84
N ARG A 861 13.69 45.74 -0.52
CA ARG A 861 14.12 44.49 0.10
C ARG A 861 12.90 43.62 0.35
N PHE A 862 12.67 42.55 -0.40
CA PHE A 862 11.52 41.65 -0.17
C PHE A 862 11.61 40.84 1.15
N TYR A 863 12.33 41.35 2.15
CA TYR A 863 12.58 40.72 3.43
C TYR A 863 12.88 41.72 4.55
N ARG A 864 12.40 41.44 5.78
CA ARG A 864 12.69 42.20 7.00
C ARG A 864 13.92 41.62 7.73
N ALA A 865 15.07 42.29 7.65
CA ALA A 865 16.29 41.86 8.35
C ALA A 865 16.17 41.99 9.89
N PRO A 866 16.53 40.96 10.68
CA PRO A 866 16.67 41.08 12.13
C PRO A 866 17.87 41.99 12.46
N GLY A 867 17.67 43.02 13.30
CA GLY A 867 18.75 43.88 13.79
C GLY A 867 19.05 45.13 12.96
N ALA A 868 18.21 45.52 12.02
CA ALA A 868 18.34 46.82 11.35
C ALA A 868 18.10 47.96 12.35
N PHE A 869 19.16 48.73 12.67
CA PHE A 869 19.15 49.84 13.63
C PHE A 869 18.29 51.05 13.19
N VAL A 870 17.71 51.01 11.98
CA VAL A 870 16.87 52.07 11.41
C VAL A 870 15.56 51.45 10.91
N ARG A 871 14.42 51.94 11.42
CA ARG A 871 13.02 51.63 11.08
C ARG A 871 12.81 50.52 10.02
N PRO A 872 12.57 49.26 10.45
CA PRO A 872 12.44 48.09 9.55
C PRO A 872 11.30 48.16 8.53
N GLU A 873 10.30 49.03 8.71
CA GLU A 873 9.23 49.24 7.72
C GLU A 873 9.70 49.97 6.45
N LEU A 874 10.80 50.76 6.52
CA LEU A 874 11.29 51.57 5.39
C LEU A 874 12.04 50.76 4.33
N ASP A 875 12.53 49.55 4.66
CA ASP A 875 13.36 48.75 3.75
C ASP A 875 12.55 47.86 2.79
N ILE A 876 11.41 47.31 3.24
CA ILE A 876 10.59 46.39 2.44
C ILE A 876 9.54 47.07 1.55
N TYR A 877 9.29 48.37 1.79
CA TYR A 877 8.44 49.23 0.96
C TYR A 877 9.23 50.42 0.40
N ARG A 878 10.56 50.32 0.37
CA ARG A 878 11.41 51.33 -0.24
C ARG A 878 10.96 51.61 -1.67
N GLY A 879 10.71 52.87 -2.00
CA GLY A 879 10.11 53.31 -3.26
C GLY A 879 8.64 53.75 -3.14
N ILE A 880 7.90 53.33 -2.10
CA ILE A 880 6.46 53.61 -1.98
C ILE A 880 6.16 55.10 -1.72
N ASP A 881 7.02 55.76 -0.96
CA ASP A 881 6.86 57.19 -0.65
C ASP A 881 7.10 58.05 -1.91
N GLU A 882 8.00 57.62 -2.79
CA GLU A 882 8.24 58.25 -4.09
C GLU A 882 7.02 58.12 -5.01
N VAL A 883 6.41 56.93 -5.05
CA VAL A 883 5.16 56.69 -5.78
C VAL A 883 4.07 57.64 -5.27
N ARG A 884 3.89 57.73 -3.95
CA ARG A 884 2.89 58.62 -3.33
C ARG A 884 3.19 60.09 -3.58
N MET A 885 4.46 60.50 -3.50
CA MET A 885 4.89 61.88 -3.75
C MET A 885 4.54 62.32 -5.17
N LEU A 886 4.89 61.53 -6.18
CA LEU A 886 4.59 61.85 -7.58
C LEU A 886 3.09 61.86 -7.84
N LYS A 887 2.34 60.90 -7.30
CA LYS A 887 0.87 60.90 -7.40
C LYS A 887 0.22 62.12 -6.76
N ALA A 888 0.71 62.57 -5.61
CA ALA A 888 0.22 63.77 -4.94
C ALA A 888 0.45 65.05 -5.77
N GLN A 889 1.44 65.02 -6.68
CA GLN A 889 1.71 66.09 -7.65
C GLN A 889 0.91 65.94 -8.95
N GLY A 890 -0.02 64.99 -9.02
CA GLY A 890 -0.84 64.73 -10.23
C GLY A 890 -0.17 63.86 -11.28
N ILE A 891 1.01 63.29 -11.00
CA ILE A 891 1.72 62.42 -11.94
C ILE A 891 1.13 61.00 -11.91
N GLN A 892 0.72 60.52 -13.09
CA GLN A 892 0.24 59.15 -13.26
C GLN A 892 1.40 58.18 -13.59
N LEU A 893 1.64 57.24 -12.68
CA LEU A 893 2.61 56.16 -12.84
C LEU A 893 1.91 54.88 -13.30
N ASP A 894 2.49 54.17 -14.28
CA ASP A 894 1.97 52.87 -14.72
C ASP A 894 2.47 51.73 -13.85
N TYR A 895 3.73 51.82 -13.39
CA TYR A 895 4.37 50.76 -12.63
C TYR A 895 5.43 51.25 -11.66
N PHE A 896 5.72 50.41 -10.67
CA PHE A 896 6.88 50.47 -9.80
C PHE A 896 7.79 49.27 -10.06
N ALA A 897 9.09 49.51 -10.12
CA ALA A 897 10.11 48.53 -10.44
C ALA A 897 11.02 48.23 -9.24
N PRO A 898 10.67 47.28 -8.37
CA PRO A 898 11.60 46.83 -7.34
C PRO A 898 12.79 46.11 -7.98
N HIS A 899 14.01 46.48 -7.59
CA HIS A 899 15.22 45.80 -8.08
C HIS A 899 15.20 44.31 -7.74
N GLY A 900 14.89 43.98 -6.48
CA GLY A 900 14.71 42.60 -6.04
C GLY A 900 15.98 41.81 -5.72
N HIS A 901 17.17 42.43 -5.80
CA HIS A 901 18.44 41.76 -5.44
C HIS A 901 18.87 41.91 -3.98
N SER A 902 18.23 42.78 -3.19
CA SER A 902 18.66 43.09 -1.82
C SER A 902 17.74 42.54 -0.74
N PRO A 903 18.28 42.12 0.43
CA PRO A 903 19.69 41.80 0.65
C PRO A 903 20.14 40.56 -0.15
N HIS A 904 21.36 40.60 -0.69
CA HIS A 904 21.98 39.42 -1.29
C HIS A 904 22.10 38.33 -0.23
N GLY A 905 21.83 37.08 -0.61
CA GLY A 905 21.97 35.97 0.32
C GLY A 905 20.74 35.68 1.19
N VAL A 906 19.57 36.27 0.95
CA VAL A 906 18.36 35.93 1.74
C VAL A 906 17.46 34.92 1.03
N TRP A 907 17.11 33.85 1.73
CA TRP A 907 15.96 33.01 1.38
C TRP A 907 14.68 33.70 1.88
N CYS A 908 14.04 34.49 1.02
CA CYS A 908 12.87 35.29 1.41
C CYS A 908 11.65 34.42 1.78
N ASP A 909 10.75 34.99 2.59
CA ASP A 909 9.45 34.40 2.91
C ASP A 909 8.45 34.76 1.80
N LEU A 910 7.94 33.74 1.13
CA LEU A 910 7.07 33.91 -0.03
C LEU A 910 5.83 34.75 0.25
N ARG A 911 5.25 34.62 1.46
CA ARG A 911 4.07 35.41 1.84
C ARG A 911 4.43 36.88 2.02
N GLN A 912 5.58 37.17 2.61
CA GLN A 912 6.04 38.55 2.76
C GLN A 912 6.33 39.21 1.41
N MET A 913 6.93 38.47 0.47
CA MET A 913 7.14 38.94 -0.90
C MET A 913 5.80 39.25 -1.58
N TRP A 914 4.81 38.36 -1.43
CA TRP A 914 3.46 38.56 -1.94
C TRP A 914 2.79 39.81 -1.35
N ASP A 915 2.83 39.98 -0.02
CA ASP A 915 2.28 41.16 0.67
C ASP A 915 2.94 42.46 0.21
N THR A 916 4.23 42.43 -0.14
CA THR A 916 4.92 43.60 -0.72
C THR A 916 4.36 43.95 -2.08
N PHE A 917 4.11 42.97 -2.95
CA PHE A 917 3.47 43.24 -4.24
C PHE A 917 2.05 43.80 -4.08
N ASP A 918 1.25 43.24 -3.17
CA ASP A 918 -0.09 43.75 -2.87
C ASP A 918 -0.06 45.20 -2.39
N LYS A 919 0.93 45.60 -1.60
CA LYS A 919 1.06 46.98 -1.12
C LYS A 919 1.39 47.98 -2.21
N PHE A 920 2.30 47.65 -3.13
CA PHE A 920 2.53 48.51 -4.29
C PHE A 920 1.31 48.53 -5.23
N ALA A 921 0.64 47.40 -5.41
CA ALA A 921 -0.59 47.32 -6.21
C ALA A 921 -1.72 48.19 -5.63
N ALA A 922 -1.83 48.28 -4.30
CA ALA A 922 -2.78 49.14 -3.62
C ALA A 922 -2.55 50.64 -3.89
N GLU A 923 -1.32 51.03 -4.25
CA GLU A 923 -1.02 52.39 -4.74
C GLU A 923 -1.42 52.60 -6.21
N GLY A 924 -2.07 51.63 -6.85
CA GLY A 924 -2.58 51.76 -8.22
C GLY A 924 -1.51 51.60 -9.30
N VAL A 925 -0.32 51.12 -8.96
CA VAL A 925 0.77 50.83 -9.90
C VAL A 925 0.93 49.33 -10.14
N ARG A 926 1.32 48.94 -11.36
CA ARG A 926 1.78 47.57 -11.65
C ARG A 926 3.17 47.34 -11.04
N VAL A 927 3.61 46.09 -10.94
CA VAL A 927 4.94 45.74 -10.42
C VAL A 927 5.80 45.07 -11.50
N ARG A 928 7.06 45.47 -11.62
CA ARG A 928 8.04 44.87 -12.54
C ARG A 928 9.36 44.62 -11.82
N VAL A 929 9.68 43.36 -11.50
CA VAL A 929 10.94 43.05 -10.79
C VAL A 929 12.09 43.12 -11.79
N THR A 930 13.05 44.03 -11.62
CA THR A 930 13.96 44.41 -12.73
C THR A 930 15.41 43.95 -12.60
N GLU A 931 15.90 43.66 -11.40
CA GLU A 931 17.33 43.40 -11.17
C GLU A 931 17.58 42.17 -10.29
N PHE A 932 16.68 41.18 -10.33
CA PHE A 932 16.80 40.01 -9.45
C PHE A 932 18.12 39.26 -9.74
N MET A 933 18.88 38.98 -8.68
CA MET A 933 20.09 38.15 -8.78
C MET A 933 20.42 37.48 -7.45
N VAL A 934 21.03 36.29 -7.53
CA VAL A 934 21.48 35.52 -6.37
C VAL A 934 22.93 35.06 -6.60
N PRO A 935 23.93 35.68 -5.96
CA PRO A 935 25.34 35.30 -6.12
C PRO A 935 25.72 34.02 -5.36
N LEU A 936 26.68 33.26 -5.91
CA LEU A 936 27.33 32.12 -5.24
C LEU A 936 28.59 32.58 -4.47
N GLY A 937 28.48 32.84 -3.17
CA GLY A 937 29.62 33.27 -2.33
C GLY A 937 30.00 32.29 -1.22
N ARG A 938 31.29 32.27 -0.83
CA ARG A 938 31.83 31.54 0.35
C ARG A 938 32.11 32.48 1.55
N GLU A 939 31.79 33.77 1.43
CA GLU A 939 32.07 34.81 2.42
C GLU A 939 30.80 35.61 2.73
N ILE A 940 30.67 36.05 3.99
CA ILE A 940 29.62 37.00 4.43
C ILE A 940 29.76 38.28 3.59
N PRO A 941 28.67 38.83 3.01
CA PRO A 941 27.26 38.59 3.35
C PRO A 941 26.50 37.58 2.47
N TYR A 942 27.17 36.79 1.63
CA TYR A 942 26.48 36.00 0.59
C TYR A 942 26.00 34.60 1.03
N ASP A 943 26.19 34.20 2.29
CA ASP A 943 25.56 33.00 2.85
C ASP A 943 24.03 33.20 2.98
N ILE A 944 23.28 32.09 2.96
CA ILE A 944 21.83 32.10 3.19
C ILE A 944 21.55 32.60 4.61
N SER A 945 20.97 33.80 4.71
CA SER A 945 20.68 34.50 5.97
C SER A 945 19.17 34.71 6.22
N GLY A 946 18.32 33.97 5.49
CA GLY A 946 16.86 34.08 5.56
C GLY A 946 16.23 33.54 6.85
N PRO A 947 14.94 33.88 7.12
CA PRO A 947 14.22 33.47 8.32
C PRO A 947 13.78 32.00 8.28
N ILE A 948 13.75 31.41 7.07
CA ILE A 948 13.31 30.03 6.85
C ILE A 948 14.49 29.06 6.81
N ARG A 949 15.59 29.49 6.20
CA ARG A 949 16.74 28.64 5.89
C ARG A 949 18.03 29.41 6.12
N ARG A 950 19.05 28.73 6.64
CA ARG A 950 20.44 29.19 6.70
C ARG A 950 21.38 28.16 6.06
N GLY A 951 22.54 28.61 5.60
CA GLY A 951 23.54 27.74 4.97
C GLY A 951 24.25 28.43 3.82
N LYS A 952 24.85 27.66 2.92
CA LYS A 952 25.57 28.18 1.75
C LYS A 952 24.74 27.98 0.48
N TRP A 953 24.77 28.95 -0.42
CA TRP A 953 24.21 28.75 -1.75
C TRP A 953 25.01 27.72 -2.52
N ASN A 954 24.30 26.89 -3.27
CA ASN A 954 24.83 26.07 -4.34
C ASN A 954 23.83 26.13 -5.51
N ASN A 955 24.22 25.61 -6.68
CA ASN A 955 23.41 25.72 -7.89
C ASN A 955 22.03 25.07 -7.73
N GLN A 956 21.92 23.95 -7.00
CA GLN A 956 20.64 23.29 -6.77
C GLN A 956 19.71 24.13 -5.89
N LEU A 957 20.24 24.68 -4.79
CA LEU A 957 19.47 25.56 -3.91
C LEU A 957 19.06 26.86 -4.61
N ARG A 958 19.92 27.40 -5.50
CA ARG A 958 19.55 28.53 -6.37
C ARG A 958 18.39 28.16 -7.28
N ALA A 959 18.47 27.02 -7.96
CA ALA A 959 17.39 26.54 -8.82
C ALA A 959 16.06 26.38 -8.05
N ASP A 960 16.09 25.79 -6.86
CA ASP A 960 14.89 25.61 -6.03
C ASP A 960 14.32 26.96 -5.55
N PHE A 961 15.18 27.91 -5.20
CA PHE A 961 14.76 29.26 -4.85
C PHE A 961 14.18 30.01 -6.06
N PHE A 962 14.75 29.85 -7.25
CA PHE A 962 14.28 30.48 -8.48
C PHE A 962 12.89 29.99 -8.84
N GLU A 963 12.64 28.68 -8.72
CA GLU A 963 11.31 28.13 -8.94
C GLU A 963 10.29 28.80 -8.02
N MET A 964 10.58 28.88 -6.72
CA MET A 964 9.70 29.55 -5.76
C MET A 964 9.48 31.03 -6.12
N PHE A 965 10.57 31.78 -6.34
CA PHE A 965 10.53 33.23 -6.59
C PHE A 965 9.82 33.57 -7.92
N TYR A 966 10.19 32.91 -9.02
CA TYR A 966 9.56 33.13 -10.31
C TYR A 966 8.10 32.68 -10.31
N THR A 967 7.75 31.60 -9.59
CA THR A 967 6.35 31.17 -9.47
C THR A 967 5.52 32.24 -8.76
N ALA A 968 6.01 32.85 -7.68
CA ALA A 968 5.28 33.95 -7.03
C ALA A 968 5.16 35.19 -7.91
N CYS A 969 6.25 35.63 -8.56
CA CYS A 969 6.21 36.75 -9.51
C CYS A 969 5.20 36.48 -10.64
N PHE A 970 5.25 35.29 -11.25
CA PHE A 970 4.34 34.94 -12.33
C PHE A 970 2.91 34.74 -11.84
N ALA A 971 2.67 34.20 -10.65
CA ALA A 971 1.32 34.01 -10.11
C ALA A 971 0.62 35.31 -9.71
N HIS A 972 1.36 36.30 -9.22
CA HIS A 972 0.78 37.50 -8.62
C HIS A 972 0.10 38.42 -9.66
N PRO A 973 -1.20 38.77 -9.52
CA PRO A 973 -1.93 39.49 -10.57
C PRO A 973 -1.42 40.91 -10.86
N ALA A 974 -0.74 41.55 -9.90
CA ALA A 974 -0.15 42.89 -10.05
C ALA A 974 1.22 42.92 -10.77
N VAL A 975 1.90 41.77 -10.87
CA VAL A 975 3.25 41.71 -11.45
C VAL A 975 3.14 41.51 -12.96
N ASP A 976 3.92 42.24 -13.75
CA ASP A 976 3.94 42.14 -15.22
C ASP A 976 5.23 41.55 -15.79
N ALA A 977 6.33 41.64 -15.05
CA ALA A 977 7.62 41.12 -15.49
C ALA A 977 8.53 40.78 -14.30
N VAL A 978 9.45 39.85 -14.55
CA VAL A 978 10.61 39.53 -13.71
C VAL A 978 11.84 39.44 -14.60
N ASN A 979 12.91 40.14 -14.23
CA ASN A 979 14.16 40.18 -14.98
C ASN A 979 15.34 39.76 -14.10
N TYR A 980 16.17 38.87 -14.63
CA TYR A 980 17.44 38.46 -14.02
C TYR A 980 18.59 39.38 -14.43
N TRP A 981 19.39 39.84 -13.46
CA TRP A 981 20.48 40.78 -13.73
C TRP A 981 21.75 40.07 -14.25
N LEU A 982 21.88 40.03 -15.58
CA LEU A 982 22.97 39.46 -16.38
C LEU A 982 23.01 37.93 -16.51
N ILE A 983 23.19 37.46 -17.75
CA ILE A 983 23.16 36.04 -18.11
C ILE A 983 24.52 35.35 -17.97
N GLY A 984 25.60 35.97 -18.43
CA GLY A 984 26.94 35.36 -18.54
C GLY A 984 27.70 35.17 -17.23
N PRO A 985 28.90 34.57 -17.30
CA PRO A 985 29.74 34.31 -16.12
C PRO A 985 30.29 35.60 -15.49
N HIS A 986 30.52 36.64 -16.29
CA HIS A 986 31.10 37.91 -15.86
C HIS A 986 29.99 38.92 -15.53
N THR A 987 29.82 39.18 -14.24
CA THR A 987 28.74 40.01 -13.70
C THR A 987 29.28 40.97 -12.63
N VAL A 988 28.56 42.07 -12.36
CA VAL A 988 28.96 43.05 -11.33
C VAL A 988 29.13 42.41 -9.96
N THR A 989 28.24 41.47 -9.62
CA THR A 989 28.37 40.66 -8.42
C THR A 989 28.96 39.31 -8.81
N PRO A 990 30.22 39.01 -8.46
CA PRO A 990 30.89 37.78 -8.89
C PRO A 990 30.05 36.54 -8.62
N ARG A 991 30.06 35.61 -9.59
CA ARG A 991 29.33 34.33 -9.53
C ARG A 991 27.81 34.47 -9.38
N SER A 992 27.22 35.54 -9.94
CA SER A 992 25.77 35.72 -10.01
C SER A 992 25.16 35.35 -11.36
N GLY A 993 25.96 35.04 -12.38
CA GLY A 993 25.49 34.61 -13.70
C GLY A 993 24.57 33.39 -13.69
N LEU A 994 23.97 33.11 -14.86
CA LEU A 994 23.17 31.89 -15.14
C LEU A 994 23.94 30.87 -15.99
N LEU A 995 25.08 31.27 -16.55
CA LEU A 995 25.99 30.45 -17.32
C LEU A 995 27.33 30.32 -16.61
N ASP A 996 28.02 29.21 -16.85
CA ASP A 996 29.39 29.01 -16.39
C ASP A 996 30.42 29.71 -17.29
N GLU A 997 31.71 29.59 -16.97
CA GLU A 997 32.83 30.19 -17.72
C GLU A 997 32.92 29.69 -19.18
N ASN A 998 32.26 28.57 -19.53
CA ASN A 998 32.19 28.04 -20.89
C ASN A 998 30.90 28.43 -21.61
N TYR A 999 30.07 29.28 -21.00
CA TYR A 999 28.73 29.68 -21.45
C TYR A 999 27.72 28.51 -21.45
N GLU A 1000 27.97 27.47 -20.66
CA GLU A 1000 27.03 26.36 -20.51
C GLU A 1000 25.98 26.67 -19.43
N PRO A 1001 24.72 26.23 -19.63
CA PRO A 1001 23.64 26.44 -18.68
C PRO A 1001 23.92 25.86 -17.29
N MET A 1002 23.77 26.69 -16.25
CA MET A 1002 23.75 26.20 -14.87
C MET A 1002 22.36 25.65 -14.49
N PRO A 1003 22.24 24.83 -13.42
CA PRO A 1003 20.97 24.24 -12.98
C PRO A 1003 19.79 25.21 -12.87
N GLU A 1004 20.03 26.43 -12.39
CA GLU A 1004 19.04 27.50 -12.29
C GLU A 1004 18.54 28.00 -13.65
N PHE A 1005 19.39 28.06 -14.67
CA PHE A 1005 18.97 28.36 -16.05
C PHE A 1005 18.06 27.26 -16.59
N LEU A 1006 18.44 25.99 -16.38
CA LEU A 1006 17.66 24.85 -16.83
C LEU A 1006 16.29 24.80 -16.13
N ARG A 1007 16.23 25.11 -14.83
CA ARG A 1007 14.97 25.21 -14.08
C ARG A 1007 14.09 26.33 -14.63
N LEU A 1008 14.64 27.51 -14.94
CA LEU A 1008 13.87 28.58 -15.57
C LEU A 1008 13.35 28.18 -16.96
N LYS A 1009 14.17 27.49 -17.76
CA LYS A 1009 13.76 26.96 -19.07
C LYS A 1009 12.60 25.97 -18.95
N GLU A 1010 12.68 25.03 -18.01
CA GLU A 1010 11.62 24.06 -17.73
C GLU A 1010 10.32 24.75 -17.30
N LEU A 1011 10.40 25.74 -16.42
CA LEU A 1011 9.22 26.48 -15.97
C LEU A 1011 8.61 27.31 -17.10
N ILE A 1012 9.41 28.12 -17.80
CA ILE A 1012 8.90 29.11 -18.76
C ILE A 1012 8.53 28.48 -20.10
N ARG A 1013 9.35 27.56 -20.64
CA ARG A 1013 9.13 26.92 -21.95
C ARG A 1013 8.50 25.53 -21.86
N GLY A 1014 8.36 24.99 -20.65
CA GLY A 1014 7.64 23.76 -20.35
C GLY A 1014 6.33 24.06 -19.61
N LYS A 1015 6.39 24.16 -18.28
CA LYS A 1015 5.21 24.22 -17.40
C LYS A 1015 4.28 25.41 -17.71
N TRP A 1016 4.85 26.56 -18.06
CA TRP A 1016 4.12 27.80 -18.36
C TRP A 1016 3.99 28.06 -19.85
N TRP A 1017 4.15 27.05 -20.71
CA TRP A 1017 4.06 27.21 -22.16
C TRP A 1017 2.87 26.43 -22.73
N THR A 1018 2.05 27.07 -23.56
CA THR A 1018 0.87 26.41 -24.13
C THR A 1018 1.22 25.62 -25.38
N LYS A 1019 0.89 24.31 -25.35
CA LYS A 1019 0.80 23.44 -26.53
C LYS A 1019 -0.53 22.70 -26.49
N ALA A 1020 -1.30 22.76 -27.56
CA ALA A 1020 -2.59 22.09 -27.66
C ALA A 1020 -2.76 21.48 -29.06
N SER A 1021 -3.40 20.32 -29.13
CA SER A 1021 -3.76 19.68 -30.40
C SER A 1021 -5.13 19.02 -30.29
N GLY A 1022 -5.79 18.88 -31.43
CA GLY A 1022 -7.09 18.23 -31.54
C GLY A 1022 -7.76 18.61 -32.85
N ASN A 1023 -9.03 18.24 -33.00
CA ASN A 1023 -9.79 18.54 -34.21
C ASN A 1023 -10.81 19.64 -33.93
N THR A 1024 -11.16 20.40 -34.97
CA THR A 1024 -12.32 21.30 -34.92
C THR A 1024 -13.63 20.52 -34.80
N ASP A 1025 -14.61 21.08 -34.11
CA ASP A 1025 -15.97 20.53 -34.03
C ASP A 1025 -16.75 20.68 -35.35
N ALA A 1026 -18.00 20.21 -35.38
CA ALA A 1026 -18.90 20.31 -36.54
C ALA A 1026 -19.20 21.77 -36.98
N ALA A 1027 -18.99 22.74 -36.10
CA ALA A 1027 -19.12 24.17 -36.38
C ALA A 1027 -17.77 24.81 -36.78
N GLY A 1028 -16.73 24.00 -37.01
CA GLY A 1028 -15.39 24.44 -37.40
C GLY A 1028 -14.60 25.09 -36.26
N ALA A 1029 -14.98 24.85 -35.00
CA ALA A 1029 -14.37 25.52 -33.87
C ALA A 1029 -13.39 24.64 -33.09
N PHE A 1030 -12.29 25.25 -32.65
CA PHE A 1030 -11.29 24.67 -31.77
C PHE A 1030 -11.18 25.51 -30.49
N ASN A 1031 -11.59 24.94 -29.36
CA ASN A 1031 -11.56 25.63 -28.07
C ASN A 1031 -10.28 25.25 -27.31
N LEU A 1032 -9.59 26.24 -26.77
CA LEU A 1032 -8.43 26.04 -25.90
C LEU A 1032 -8.41 27.06 -24.77
N ARG A 1033 -7.71 26.71 -23.68
CA ARG A 1033 -7.36 27.65 -22.62
C ARG A 1033 -5.84 27.77 -22.54
N GLY A 1034 -5.32 28.91 -22.99
CA GLY A 1034 -3.87 29.14 -23.14
C GLY A 1034 -3.37 30.30 -22.28
N PHE A 1035 -2.05 30.35 -22.06
CA PHE A 1035 -1.37 31.49 -21.45
C PHE A 1035 -1.50 32.75 -22.31
N TYR A 1036 -1.59 33.92 -21.71
CA TYR A 1036 -1.61 35.17 -22.49
C TYR A 1036 -0.30 35.34 -23.27
N GLY A 1037 -0.43 35.65 -24.56
CA GLY A 1037 0.70 35.69 -25.48
C GLY A 1037 0.30 35.47 -26.94
N ASP A 1038 1.31 35.26 -27.76
CA ASP A 1038 1.19 35.06 -29.21
C ASP A 1038 1.35 33.57 -29.56
N TYR A 1039 0.66 33.16 -30.62
CA TYR A 1039 0.48 31.77 -31.00
C TYR A 1039 0.64 31.57 -32.50
N GLU A 1040 1.13 30.38 -32.88
CA GLU A 1040 1.02 29.81 -34.22
C GLU A 1040 -0.01 28.68 -34.20
N LEU A 1041 -0.95 28.72 -35.14
CA LEU A 1041 -1.89 27.66 -35.45
C LEU A 1041 -1.43 26.96 -36.73
N THR A 1042 -1.32 25.64 -36.70
CA THR A 1042 -1.14 24.79 -37.88
C THR A 1042 -2.40 23.95 -38.08
N VAL A 1043 -2.96 23.96 -39.29
CA VAL A 1043 -4.15 23.19 -39.67
C VAL A 1043 -3.79 22.23 -40.78
N THR A 1044 -4.18 20.96 -40.66
CA THR A 1044 -4.03 19.96 -41.72
C THR A 1044 -5.35 19.80 -42.47
N LEU A 1045 -5.35 20.14 -43.75
CA LEU A 1045 -6.54 20.06 -44.60
C LEU A 1045 -6.81 18.63 -45.08
N PRO A 1046 -8.04 18.31 -45.51
CA PRO A 1046 -8.37 16.99 -46.07
C PRO A 1046 -7.50 16.57 -47.26
N SER A 1047 -6.91 17.53 -47.99
CA SER A 1047 -5.94 17.30 -49.07
C SER A 1047 -4.57 16.79 -48.58
N GLY A 1048 -4.33 16.78 -47.27
CA GLY A 1048 -3.06 16.46 -46.65
C GLY A 1048 -2.08 17.66 -46.56
N LYS A 1049 -2.45 18.83 -47.10
CA LYS A 1049 -1.63 20.06 -46.97
C LYS A 1049 -1.75 20.66 -45.57
N THR A 1050 -0.65 21.20 -45.07
CA THR A 1050 -0.62 21.97 -43.81
C THR A 1050 -0.54 23.46 -44.10
N VAL A 1051 -1.33 24.23 -43.36
CA VAL A 1051 -1.40 25.70 -43.46
C VAL A 1051 -1.23 26.33 -42.09
N LYS A 1052 -0.57 27.49 -42.05
CA LYS A 1052 -0.19 28.16 -40.81
C LYS A 1052 -0.85 29.53 -40.67
N GLY A 1053 -1.15 29.90 -39.43
CA GLY A 1053 -1.69 31.20 -39.03
C GLY A 1053 -1.16 31.66 -37.70
N SER A 1054 -1.35 32.93 -37.40
CA SER A 1054 -1.03 33.51 -36.09
C SER A 1054 -2.25 34.13 -35.43
N PHE A 1055 -2.28 34.08 -34.10
CA PHE A 1055 -3.27 34.76 -33.28
C PHE A 1055 -2.67 35.06 -31.89
N SER A 1056 -3.37 35.87 -31.09
CA SER A 1056 -2.95 36.18 -29.73
C SER A 1056 -4.09 36.00 -28.75
N ILE A 1057 -3.78 35.50 -27.56
CA ILE A 1057 -4.70 35.48 -26.42
C ILE A 1057 -4.31 36.68 -25.55
N VAL A 1058 -5.20 37.66 -25.43
CA VAL A 1058 -4.97 38.91 -24.70
C VAL A 1058 -5.91 38.99 -23.51
N LYS A 1059 -5.39 39.40 -22.35
CA LYS A 1059 -6.18 39.56 -21.14
C LYS A 1059 -7.27 40.62 -21.33
N GLY A 1060 -8.53 40.23 -21.11
CA GLY A 1060 -9.69 41.09 -21.36
C GLY A 1060 -10.00 41.32 -22.85
N GLY A 1061 -9.33 40.62 -23.76
CA GLY A 1061 -9.59 40.66 -25.19
C GLY A 1061 -10.74 39.74 -25.62
N ALA A 1062 -11.00 39.69 -26.94
CA ALA A 1062 -12.00 38.81 -27.52
C ALA A 1062 -11.69 37.34 -27.25
N THR A 1063 -12.69 36.57 -26.83
CA THR A 1063 -12.59 35.12 -26.58
C THR A 1063 -12.86 34.28 -27.82
N VAL A 1064 -13.23 34.91 -28.94
CA VAL A 1064 -13.49 34.26 -30.22
C VAL A 1064 -12.61 34.90 -31.28
N CYS A 1065 -11.90 34.07 -32.05
CA CYS A 1065 -11.07 34.48 -33.17
C CYS A 1065 -11.49 33.71 -34.43
N ARG A 1066 -12.10 34.42 -35.38
CA ARG A 1066 -12.49 33.83 -36.67
C ARG A 1066 -11.33 33.90 -37.65
N LEU A 1067 -10.97 32.77 -38.22
CA LEU A 1067 -9.80 32.58 -39.06
C LEU A 1067 -10.21 31.94 -40.39
N LYS A 1068 -9.90 32.63 -41.49
CA LYS A 1068 -10.12 32.17 -42.85
C LYS A 1068 -8.91 31.42 -43.35
N VAL A 1069 -9.11 30.18 -43.80
CA VAL A 1069 -8.05 29.32 -44.32
C VAL A 1069 -8.06 29.39 -45.85
N ASP A 1070 -6.94 29.83 -46.42
CA ASP A 1070 -6.70 29.90 -47.86
C ASP A 1070 -5.71 28.80 -48.26
N GLU A 1071 -6.24 27.71 -48.82
CA GLU A 1071 -5.44 26.53 -49.20
C GLU A 1071 -4.46 26.83 -50.34
N GLU A 1072 -4.82 27.71 -51.29
CA GLU A 1072 -3.97 28.03 -52.44
C GLU A 1072 -2.75 28.85 -52.02
N LYS A 1073 -2.96 29.80 -51.09
CA LYS A 1073 -1.88 30.64 -50.56
C LYS A 1073 -1.13 29.99 -49.39
N GLY A 1074 -1.65 28.90 -48.85
CA GLY A 1074 -1.04 28.18 -47.73
C GLY A 1074 -1.09 28.93 -46.39
N VAL A 1075 -1.98 29.91 -46.24
CA VAL A 1075 -2.03 30.82 -45.09
C VAL A 1075 -3.41 30.87 -44.44
N ILE A 1076 -3.41 31.17 -43.15
CA ILE A 1076 -4.62 31.44 -42.38
C ILE A 1076 -4.65 32.93 -42.03
N GLN A 1077 -5.73 33.61 -42.37
CA GLN A 1077 -5.91 35.05 -42.16
C GLN A 1077 -7.03 35.33 -41.16
N ARG A 1078 -6.80 36.27 -40.24
CA ARG A 1078 -7.82 36.72 -39.30
C ARG A 1078 -8.89 37.55 -40.04
N MET A 1079 -10.17 37.25 -39.77
CA MET A 1079 -11.31 37.99 -40.32
C MET A 1079 -11.70 39.19 -39.45
#